data_AF-A0A2V2GRG6-F1
#
_entry.id   AF-A0A2V2GRG6-F1
#
_cell.length_a   1.000
_cell.length_b   1.000
_cell.length_c   1.000
_cell.angle_alpha   90.00
_cell.angle_beta   90.00
_cell.angle_gamma   90.00
#
_symmetry.space_group_name_H-M   'P 1'
#
loop_
_entity.id
_entity.type
_entity.pdbx_description
1 polymer ?
#
loop_
_entity_poly.entity_id
_entity_poly.type
_entity_poly.pdbx_seq_one_letter_code
_entity_poly.pdbx_strand_id
1 'polypeptide(L)'
;MNKRMQKLLSVFTAGLFVLQSASLVATGVFAEDAGTAEVVKHTPTLDAKLDDQYKKSYKTELDTSVLRLRKTGNAASSAIINKYAEFKGDMAATAYYLWDDGYIYVYADVTDSTVPTAEVQEPMYQDIITFAVWNGNAENYDTTSAEVVINGERNYAFANTKGDTAVASNFSKAYGTATESTEYVTKVKNDGSGYIVEARIKVDGLAADSTVNLALGGNDKVATYEMCSFGFIYDKDDSTSAAYKTVKLAGPRRLPGEFVIKATAAIDGQMDEAYNKTYFVTGDHTEVNFLWDDGYYYMYAVIDDSTAANGDILYLSLQNKDKNDPFWKEACALEFDLNNGTAKHTIEFGDAYKGVGYNFALSGATEPTPATEYSITRTESGYIVEARIANKAMATGKEIDFGYGVKNDGAWYDGLGNNDTATWQELYNNKKGTIITCGAGIQSDDNPTEGNIVKKGTPELDGRLDGIYKDSYKIDTIELIKEHNLKTGWVNDVPQLVKDYYKAGLIAENSDKSQFLLADGKLDSDFLVRAEIYFLWDDDALYIFTKVHDNEILDVCAETGCTPDDLVTAVGASDLLLCNESLIHDVIPLQNQELAMRLGANPAGTYGDQKACAGYDNRDQCEYLEGVSEISDWVHVSEISKRNNLSNFASEYHIEDGYYTVELRIPITERDYAGTTIKNQFLHTGEKFDYGLFLYDARTKAYSSSFSGASAQHFMQLQMDKNITMVLSGEEAKLPDCEHEWNTEFTIEKAATCTEPGERSIHCSICDEVKPGSVEVIEPLGHNYVDGICTRCHKVQPVTAKKYTPSLDGVLDEAYLDSGSIKASELAKNGKLSLGWCNSENTIGKLVDAGILSDANSSALLPGGDYTSSAFADAEVYFLWDDDALYIYSKVYDDDILDIASAEYFKGDASNLYTIAGDYPWINDIVTHTINPLANQFAVITASGDAYGHYAWDNSNKDGGGWSGLCYFQNSSADQRIASAENVKTTVNLEENWYGVELRIPITDKDFGGTPLKDALLKDGGYIDYKYQLTDGVKKPFGSSFKGFQCEWWMIYVSEALRVDLSGEAPHTEHVWAEDYTVDVAPTCTEAGSKSIHCTHPGCQVIKPDSTVEIEALGHDWSEEYTVDTPATCTIVGSESIHCKRCDAQKPDSAREIPLAKHTYKDGKCEVCGHVNGDVNGDGQLDTADLVRLMKYIAADGKDIEAKFPDVNEDGEVTTADLVRMMKMIAAG
;
A
#
# COMPACT_ATOMS: atom_id res chain seq x y z
N MET A 1 -24.96 47.78 54.28
CA MET A 1 -24.71 49.20 53.95
C MET A 1 -23.32 49.51 54.50
N ASN A 2 -22.28 49.78 53.71
CA ASN A 2 -22.21 50.90 52.79
C ASN A 2 -22.21 50.55 51.29
N LYS A 3 -22.87 51.46 50.58
CA LYS A 3 -23.34 51.37 49.19
C LYS A 3 -22.20 51.65 48.22
N ARG A 4 -21.51 50.60 47.75
CA ARG A 4 -20.80 50.61 46.45
C ARG A 4 -20.69 49.23 45.78
N MET A 5 -21.18 48.16 46.41
CA MET A 5 -21.16 46.77 45.89
C MET A 5 -22.54 46.24 45.41
N GLN A 6 -23.48 47.13 45.06
CA GLN A 6 -24.84 46.76 44.62
C GLN A 6 -25.22 47.26 43.22
N LYS A 7 -24.23 47.55 42.36
CA LYS A 7 -24.43 47.73 40.92
C LYS A 7 -23.24 47.17 40.14
N LEU A 8 -23.17 45.85 40.06
CA LEU A 8 -22.54 45.10 38.97
C LEU A 8 -23.12 43.67 38.92
N LEU A 9 -24.44 43.59 39.16
CA LEU A 9 -25.28 42.45 38.77
C LEU A 9 -26.04 42.93 37.53
N SER A 10 -25.39 42.71 36.38
CA SER A 10 -25.92 42.56 35.02
C SER A 10 -24.78 42.91 34.06
N VAL A 11 -24.58 42.03 33.07
CA VAL A 11 -23.68 42.12 31.90
C VAL A 11 -22.30 41.41 32.05
N PHE A 12 -22.09 40.44 31.14
CA PHE A 12 -20.93 39.57 30.82
C PHE A 12 -20.86 38.27 31.67
N THR A 13 -21.20 37.06 31.20
CA THR A 13 -21.15 36.46 29.84
C THR A 13 -19.82 36.70 29.14
N ALA A 14 -18.78 36.00 29.61
CA ALA A 14 -17.60 35.50 28.87
C ALA A 14 -16.54 35.08 29.90
N GLY A 15 -16.10 33.82 29.90
CA GLY A 15 -15.01 33.34 30.75
C GLY A 15 -15.30 32.09 31.60
N LEU A 16 -16.35 31.34 31.28
CA LEU A 16 -16.53 29.96 31.75
C LEU A 16 -16.47 29.03 30.53
N PHE A 17 -15.29 28.89 29.95
CA PHE A 17 -14.92 27.85 28.99
C PHE A 17 -13.44 27.54 29.23
N VAL A 18 -13.10 26.25 29.18
CA VAL A 18 -11.82 25.58 29.50
C VAL A 18 -11.76 25.00 30.93
N LEU A 19 -12.46 23.87 31.10
CA LEU A 19 -12.12 22.73 31.96
C LEU A 19 -13.13 21.63 31.62
N GLN A 20 -12.92 20.99 30.46
CA GLN A 20 -13.56 19.74 30.07
C GLN A 20 -12.46 18.72 29.86
N SER A 21 -12.23 17.87 30.87
CA SER A 21 -11.82 16.46 30.77
C SER A 21 -11.36 15.98 32.15
N ALA A 22 -12.29 15.70 33.04
CA ALA A 22 -12.06 14.79 34.16
C ALA A 22 -13.40 14.12 34.44
N SER A 23 -13.54 12.89 33.94
CA SER A 23 -14.72 12.07 34.15
C SER A 23 -14.94 11.86 35.65
N LEU A 24 -16.20 12.01 36.06
CA LEU A 24 -16.74 11.63 37.36
C LEU A 24 -16.30 10.19 37.69
N VAL A 25 -15.41 10.01 38.66
CA VAL A 25 -15.26 8.73 39.36
C VAL A 25 -16.31 8.71 40.46
N ALA A 26 -17.26 7.78 40.36
CA ALA A 26 -18.23 7.50 41.39
C ALA A 26 -17.49 7.12 42.68
N THR A 27 -17.72 7.87 43.75
CA THR A 27 -17.27 7.53 45.11
C THR A 27 -18.12 6.38 45.64
N GLY A 28 -17.73 5.15 45.32
CA GLY A 28 -18.15 3.94 46.02
C GLY A 28 -17.14 3.62 47.12
N VAL A 29 -17.52 3.87 48.38
CA VAL A 29 -16.74 3.42 49.54
C VAL A 29 -16.96 1.90 49.65
N PHE A 30 -16.01 1.10 49.19
CA PHE A 30 -15.97 -0.33 49.50
C PHE A 30 -15.11 -0.54 50.74
N ALA A 31 -15.72 -1.16 51.75
CA ALA A 31 -15.03 -1.65 52.92
C ALA A 31 -14.02 -2.74 52.51
N GLU A 32 -12.81 -2.67 53.06
CA GLU A 32 -11.84 -3.77 53.02
C GLU A 32 -12.46 -5.01 53.68
N ASP A 33 -12.70 -6.05 52.89
CA ASP A 33 -12.83 -7.41 53.39
C ASP A 33 -11.70 -8.27 52.79
N ALA A 34 -11.18 -9.16 53.61
CA ALA A 34 -9.91 -9.88 53.47
C ALA A 34 -9.90 -10.96 52.37
N GLY A 35 -10.14 -10.57 51.11
CA GLY A 35 -9.84 -11.36 49.91
C GLY A 35 -8.50 -10.94 49.31
N THR A 36 -7.65 -11.88 48.91
CA THR A 36 -6.41 -11.60 48.17
C THR A 36 -6.74 -10.84 46.89
N ALA A 37 -6.23 -9.62 46.73
CA ALA A 37 -6.46 -8.84 45.53
C ALA A 37 -5.87 -9.54 44.29
N GLU A 38 -6.59 -9.53 43.18
CA GLU A 38 -6.28 -10.32 41.98
C GLU A 38 -5.67 -9.46 40.86
N VAL A 39 -4.63 -9.97 40.20
CA VAL A 39 -4.05 -9.42 38.97
C VAL A 39 -4.58 -10.20 37.77
N VAL A 40 -5.18 -9.51 36.80
CA VAL A 40 -5.81 -10.11 35.62
C VAL A 40 -4.75 -10.55 34.60
N LYS A 41 -4.93 -11.74 34.01
CA LYS A 41 -4.07 -12.24 32.92
C LYS A 41 -4.40 -11.51 31.61
N HIS A 42 -3.49 -10.69 31.10
CA HIS A 42 -3.60 -9.97 29.83
C HIS A 42 -2.24 -9.39 29.40
N THR A 43 -1.98 -9.33 28.10
CA THR A 43 -0.79 -8.70 27.49
C THR A 43 -1.20 -7.36 26.84
N PRO A 44 -0.94 -6.21 27.49
CA PRO A 44 -1.28 -4.89 26.95
C PRO A 44 -0.28 -4.43 25.87
N THR A 45 -0.69 -3.42 25.09
CA THR A 45 0.23 -2.69 24.19
C THR A 45 0.89 -1.57 24.99
N LEU A 46 2.24 -1.52 25.00
CA LEU A 46 2.96 -0.46 25.72
C LEU A 46 2.89 0.87 24.95
N ASP A 47 1.92 1.73 25.31
CA ASP A 47 1.68 3.01 24.61
C ASP A 47 1.42 4.20 25.56
N ALA A 48 1.58 3.98 26.87
CA ALA A 48 1.29 4.96 27.93
C ALA A 48 -0.18 5.42 27.95
N LYS A 49 -1.12 4.53 27.58
CA LYS A 49 -2.56 4.69 27.83
C LYS A 49 -3.04 3.67 28.86
N LEU A 50 -4.06 4.07 29.63
CA LEU A 50 -4.65 3.20 30.64
C LEU A 50 -5.73 2.32 29.99
N ASP A 51 -5.35 1.09 29.61
CA ASP A 51 -6.25 0.08 29.07
C ASP A 51 -7.38 -0.30 30.06
N ASP A 52 -8.50 -0.80 29.53
CA ASP A 52 -9.65 -1.19 30.36
C ASP A 52 -9.36 -2.39 31.26
N GLN A 53 -8.43 -3.26 30.87
CA GLN A 53 -8.00 -4.42 31.64
C GLN A 53 -7.30 -3.99 32.93
N TYR A 54 -6.44 -2.97 32.87
CA TYR A 54 -5.80 -2.39 34.06
C TYR A 54 -6.85 -1.91 35.08
N LYS A 55 -7.92 -1.25 34.62
CA LYS A 55 -9.00 -0.71 35.49
C LYS A 55 -9.76 -1.79 36.26
N LYS A 56 -9.80 -3.01 35.71
CA LYS A 56 -10.47 -4.19 36.29
C LYS A 56 -9.53 -5.09 37.10
N SER A 57 -8.24 -4.75 37.14
CA SER A 57 -7.19 -5.51 37.79
C SER A 57 -6.76 -4.89 39.12
N TYR A 58 -5.77 -5.49 39.78
CA TYR A 58 -5.15 -4.93 40.98
C TYR A 58 -4.57 -3.55 40.72
N LYS A 59 -4.91 -2.61 41.59
CA LYS A 59 -4.34 -1.26 41.63
C LYS A 59 -3.78 -0.95 43.02
N THR A 60 -2.80 -0.07 43.05
CA THR A 60 -2.21 0.43 44.29
C THR A 60 -1.86 1.91 44.17
N GLU A 61 -1.89 2.62 45.30
CA GLU A 61 -1.51 4.02 45.38
C GLU A 61 -0.17 4.15 46.10
N LEU A 62 0.63 5.14 45.71
CA LEU A 62 1.91 5.42 46.36
C LEU A 62 1.65 5.87 47.81
N ASP A 63 2.22 5.15 48.77
CA ASP A 63 2.11 5.50 50.19
C ASP A 63 2.94 6.75 50.51
N THR A 64 2.26 7.89 50.56
CA THR A 64 2.84 9.21 50.91
C THR A 64 2.73 9.54 52.40
N SER A 65 2.28 8.61 53.25
CA SER A 65 2.04 8.86 54.67
C SER A 65 3.31 9.15 55.48
N VAL A 66 4.47 8.70 54.99
CA VAL A 66 5.78 8.92 55.62
C VAL A 66 6.78 9.45 54.59
N LEU A 67 7.07 10.76 54.66
CA LEU A 67 8.18 11.38 53.93
C LEU A 67 9.51 10.89 54.51
N ARG A 68 10.40 10.33 53.68
CA ARG A 68 11.73 9.86 54.11
C ARG A 68 12.85 10.55 53.36
N LEU A 69 14.01 10.64 54.00
CA LEU A 69 15.23 11.15 53.37
C LEU A 69 15.90 10.05 52.54
N ARG A 70 16.03 10.25 51.22
CA ARG A 70 16.56 9.23 50.29
C ARG A 70 17.88 8.63 50.74
N LYS A 71 18.83 9.45 51.22
CA LYS A 71 20.18 9.00 51.63
C LYS A 71 20.24 8.15 52.89
N THR A 72 19.20 8.16 53.72
CA THR A 72 19.24 7.50 55.05
C THR A 72 18.07 6.57 55.31
N GLY A 73 17.02 6.61 54.47
CA GLY A 73 15.76 5.91 54.70
C GLY A 73 14.97 6.38 55.93
N ASN A 74 15.51 7.31 56.73
CA ASN A 74 14.86 7.80 57.95
C ASN A 74 13.69 8.72 57.62
N ALA A 75 12.67 8.69 58.48
CA ALA A 75 11.57 9.66 58.43
C ALA A 75 12.12 11.10 58.51
N ALA A 76 11.60 11.95 57.63
CA ALA A 76 11.98 13.36 57.57
C ALA A 76 11.55 14.09 58.86
N SER A 77 12.39 15.02 59.32
CA SER A 77 12.02 15.89 60.45
C SER A 77 10.92 16.87 60.04
N SER A 78 10.16 17.42 61.00
CA SER A 78 9.12 18.42 60.70
C SER A 78 9.64 19.65 59.94
N ALA A 79 10.92 20.01 60.12
CA ALA A 79 11.54 21.09 59.36
C ALA A 79 11.70 20.76 57.87
N ILE A 80 11.96 19.50 57.55
CA ILE A 80 12.13 19.00 56.17
C ILE A 80 10.77 18.84 55.50
N ILE A 81 9.78 18.31 56.23
CA ILE A 81 8.38 18.22 55.74
C ILE A 81 7.84 19.61 55.38
N ASN A 82 8.06 20.61 56.22
CA ASN A 82 7.61 21.98 55.93
C ASN A 82 8.33 22.58 54.71
N LYS A 83 9.63 22.30 54.54
CA LYS A 83 10.38 22.76 53.36
C LYS A 83 9.93 22.07 52.09
N TYR A 84 9.68 20.76 52.15
CA TYR A 84 9.15 19.99 51.02
C TYR A 84 7.87 20.63 50.48
N ALA A 85 6.93 20.97 51.38
CA ALA A 85 5.71 21.70 51.00
C ALA A 85 5.99 23.15 50.51
N GLU A 86 6.93 23.87 51.13
CA GLU A 86 7.32 25.23 50.70
C GLU A 86 7.86 25.26 49.26
N PHE A 87 8.61 24.23 48.86
CA PHE A 87 9.18 24.08 47.52
C PHE A 87 8.25 23.36 46.54
N LYS A 88 6.95 23.23 46.88
CA LYS A 88 5.90 22.62 46.06
C LYS A 88 6.03 21.10 45.82
N GLY A 89 6.74 20.36 46.66
CA GLY A 89 6.77 18.91 46.56
C GLY A 89 5.37 18.32 46.73
N ASP A 90 4.91 17.57 45.74
CA ASP A 90 3.53 17.07 45.64
C ASP A 90 3.42 15.70 44.97
N MET A 91 4.51 14.92 44.94
CA MET A 91 4.50 13.58 44.35
C MET A 91 3.36 12.69 44.86
N ALA A 92 2.60 12.13 43.92
CA ALA A 92 1.62 11.08 44.13
C ALA A 92 1.61 10.14 42.92
N ALA A 93 1.23 8.87 43.09
CA ALA A 93 1.08 7.95 41.97
C ALA A 93 -0.01 6.90 42.19
N THR A 94 -0.64 6.47 41.11
CA THR A 94 -1.52 5.29 41.08
C THR A 94 -0.99 4.31 40.05
N ALA A 95 -0.70 3.08 40.47
CA ALA A 95 -0.21 2.01 39.60
C ALA A 95 -1.25 0.88 39.46
N TYR A 96 -1.41 0.37 38.23
CA TYR A 96 -2.28 -0.73 37.86
C TYR A 96 -1.42 -1.86 37.29
N TYR A 97 -1.79 -3.11 37.56
CA TYR A 97 -0.97 -4.27 37.19
C TYR A 97 -1.73 -5.27 36.33
N LEU A 98 -1.06 -5.90 35.38
CA LEU A 98 -1.52 -7.06 34.61
C LEU A 98 -0.42 -8.13 34.59
N TRP A 99 -0.72 -9.33 34.11
CA TRP A 99 0.29 -10.38 33.95
C TRP A 99 0.05 -11.26 32.72
N ASP A 100 1.10 -11.90 32.21
CA ASP A 100 1.00 -13.02 31.28
C ASP A 100 2.01 -14.13 31.63
N ASP A 101 2.21 -15.11 30.76
CA ASP A 101 3.08 -16.26 31.07
C ASP A 101 4.57 -15.90 31.24
N GLY A 102 4.99 -14.68 30.91
CA GLY A 102 6.38 -14.22 31.04
C GLY A 102 6.60 -12.90 31.77
N TYR A 103 5.57 -12.07 31.92
CA TYR A 103 5.72 -10.69 32.36
C TYR A 103 4.66 -10.25 33.38
N ILE A 104 5.08 -9.34 34.27
CA ILE A 104 4.18 -8.43 35.00
C ILE A 104 4.18 -7.10 34.27
N TYR A 105 3.01 -6.60 33.91
CA TYR A 105 2.84 -5.28 33.30
C TYR A 105 2.40 -4.28 34.35
N VAL A 106 2.89 -3.04 34.24
CA VAL A 106 2.50 -1.96 35.12
C VAL A 106 2.28 -0.68 34.34
N TYR A 107 1.12 -0.05 34.56
CA TYR A 107 0.84 1.33 34.17
C TYR A 107 0.81 2.19 35.43
N ALA A 108 1.53 3.31 35.45
CA ALA A 108 1.53 4.26 36.55
C ALA A 108 1.27 5.69 36.09
N ASP A 109 0.24 6.30 36.68
CA ASP A 109 -0.04 7.72 36.56
C ASP A 109 0.62 8.47 37.72
N VAL A 110 1.64 9.28 37.42
CA VAL A 110 2.41 10.04 38.42
C VAL A 110 2.05 11.53 38.35
N THR A 111 1.73 12.09 39.50
CA THR A 111 1.54 13.53 39.72
C THR A 111 2.79 14.07 40.39
N ASP A 112 3.39 15.11 39.80
CA ASP A 112 4.57 15.82 40.32
C ASP A 112 4.64 17.17 39.58
N SER A 113 4.51 18.28 40.31
CA SER A 113 4.52 19.64 39.77
C SER A 113 5.92 20.26 39.75
N THR A 114 6.93 19.54 40.23
CA THR A 114 8.30 20.03 40.39
C THR A 114 9.31 19.44 39.41
N VAL A 115 8.81 18.73 38.39
CA VAL A 115 9.60 18.12 37.31
C VAL A 115 10.62 19.14 36.72
N PRO A 116 11.93 18.89 36.84
CA PRO A 116 12.98 19.76 36.33
C PRO A 116 12.90 19.97 34.81
N THR A 117 13.36 21.13 34.33
CA THR A 117 13.38 21.46 32.88
C THR A 117 14.79 21.54 32.28
N ALA A 118 15.84 21.36 33.09
CA ALA A 118 17.24 21.48 32.68
C ALA A 118 17.92 20.11 32.58
N GLU A 119 18.90 19.91 31.69
CA GLU A 119 19.70 18.67 31.62
C GLU A 119 20.40 18.34 32.95
N VAL A 120 20.34 17.07 33.36
CA VAL A 120 20.93 16.59 34.62
C VAL A 120 21.85 15.41 34.35
N GLN A 121 23.03 15.46 34.97
CA GLN A 121 24.12 14.52 34.77
C GLN A 121 23.87 13.12 35.38
N GLU A 122 22.95 13.01 36.34
CA GLU A 122 22.59 11.77 37.03
C GLU A 122 21.06 11.64 37.17
N PRO A 123 20.35 11.08 36.18
CA PRO A 123 18.88 11.02 36.11
C PRO A 123 18.22 10.30 37.31
N MET A 124 18.98 9.46 37.99
CA MET A 124 18.57 8.69 39.16
C MET A 124 18.52 9.47 40.47
N TYR A 125 19.15 10.65 40.52
CA TYR A 125 19.07 11.56 41.66
C TYR A 125 18.07 12.69 41.37
N GLN A 126 16.97 12.34 40.71
CA GLN A 126 15.82 13.18 40.36
C GLN A 126 14.50 12.46 40.66
N ASP A 127 13.42 12.92 40.02
CA ASP A 127 12.08 12.36 40.12
C ASP A 127 12.03 11.02 39.40
N ILE A 128 11.73 9.99 40.17
CA ILE A 128 11.64 8.61 39.68
C ILE A 128 10.47 7.90 40.33
N ILE A 129 9.94 6.93 39.62
CA ILE A 129 9.03 5.93 40.17
C ILE A 129 9.74 4.58 40.22
N THR A 130 9.46 3.78 41.25
CA THR A 130 10.07 2.46 41.43
C THR A 130 9.00 1.38 41.61
N PHE A 131 9.19 0.26 40.90
CA PHE A 131 8.34 -0.92 40.98
C PHE A 131 9.17 -2.10 41.48
N ALA A 132 8.85 -2.60 42.67
CA ALA A 132 9.50 -3.78 43.21
C ALA A 132 8.63 -5.01 42.98
N VAL A 133 9.22 -6.05 42.39
CA VAL A 133 8.58 -7.34 42.14
C VAL A 133 9.37 -8.42 42.84
N TRP A 134 8.67 -9.27 43.61
CA TRP A 134 9.27 -10.41 44.32
C TRP A 134 8.36 -11.63 44.21
N ASN A 135 8.92 -12.76 43.77
CA ASN A 135 8.17 -14.01 43.56
C ASN A 135 7.82 -14.77 44.87
N GLY A 136 8.13 -14.21 46.05
CA GLY A 136 7.77 -14.79 47.34
C GLY A 136 8.78 -15.78 47.94
N ASN A 137 9.88 -16.09 47.27
CA ASN A 137 10.94 -16.93 47.85
C ASN A 137 11.85 -16.13 48.79
N ALA A 138 11.69 -16.32 50.10
CA ALA A 138 12.43 -15.59 51.14
C ALA A 138 13.87 -16.10 51.35
N GLU A 139 14.17 -17.35 50.99
CA GLU A 139 15.51 -17.92 51.16
C GLU A 139 16.53 -17.32 50.17
N ASN A 140 16.06 -16.75 49.07
CA ASN A 140 16.87 -16.29 47.94
C ASN A 140 16.45 -14.88 47.42
N TYR A 141 15.96 -14.01 48.31
CA TYR A 141 15.43 -12.68 47.99
C TYR A 141 16.28 -11.88 46.98
N ASP A 142 17.61 -11.90 47.13
CA ASP A 142 18.56 -11.18 46.26
C ASP A 142 18.54 -11.64 44.79
N THR A 143 18.05 -12.84 44.53
CA THR A 143 17.98 -13.48 43.19
C THR A 143 16.56 -13.70 42.69
N THR A 144 15.56 -13.37 43.51
CA THR A 144 14.13 -13.59 43.21
C THR A 144 13.29 -12.34 43.35
N SER A 145 13.94 -11.19 43.58
CA SER A 145 13.34 -9.87 43.55
C SER A 145 14.10 -8.96 42.59
N ALA A 146 13.43 -7.92 42.10
CA ALA A 146 14.05 -6.83 41.39
C ALA A 146 13.29 -5.53 41.66
N GLU A 147 14.02 -4.41 41.62
CA GLU A 147 13.44 -3.06 41.62
C GLU A 147 13.66 -2.45 40.25
N VAL A 148 12.59 -2.22 39.51
CA VAL A 148 12.62 -1.46 38.25
C VAL A 148 12.47 0.01 38.59
N VAL A 149 13.45 0.80 38.17
CA VAL A 149 13.55 2.23 38.47
C VAL A 149 13.42 3.01 37.18
N ILE A 150 12.43 3.91 37.11
CA ILE A 150 12.09 4.64 35.88
C ILE A 150 12.07 6.14 36.14
N ASN A 151 12.81 6.88 35.33
CA ASN A 151 12.71 8.34 35.22
C ASN A 151 11.81 8.68 34.02
N GLY A 152 10.59 9.15 34.30
CA GLY A 152 9.57 9.42 33.28
C GLY A 152 9.91 10.58 32.35
N GLU A 153 10.68 11.56 32.83
CA GLU A 153 11.10 12.74 32.07
C GLU A 153 12.19 12.43 31.05
N ARG A 154 13.12 11.54 31.42
CA ARG A 154 14.34 11.25 30.64
C ARG A 154 14.25 10.02 29.77
N ASN A 155 13.08 9.37 29.74
CA ASN A 155 12.87 8.08 29.09
C ASN A 155 14.01 7.11 29.45
N TYR A 156 14.31 6.98 30.75
CA TYR A 156 15.43 6.21 31.25
C TYR A 156 14.96 5.22 32.32
N ALA A 157 15.17 3.93 32.08
CA ALA A 157 14.88 2.88 33.03
C ALA A 157 16.04 1.88 33.16
N PHE A 158 16.16 1.29 34.34
CA PHE A 158 17.07 0.18 34.60
C PHE A 158 16.54 -0.63 35.80
N ALA A 159 17.04 -1.85 35.97
CA ALA A 159 16.73 -2.69 37.12
C ALA A 159 17.89 -2.67 38.11
N ASN A 160 17.54 -2.43 39.37
CA ASN A 160 18.44 -2.51 40.50
C ASN A 160 18.28 -3.89 41.16
N THR A 161 19.31 -4.72 41.04
CA THR A 161 19.30 -6.12 41.47
C THR A 161 20.59 -6.46 42.21
N LYS A 162 20.53 -7.30 43.25
CA LYS A 162 21.72 -7.66 44.06
C LYS A 162 22.52 -8.86 43.53
N GLY A 163 21.95 -9.63 42.60
CA GLY A 163 22.63 -10.73 41.93
C GLY A 163 22.05 -10.98 40.53
N ASP A 164 22.46 -12.08 39.90
CA ASP A 164 21.86 -12.54 38.65
C ASP A 164 20.48 -13.13 38.93
N THR A 165 19.47 -12.25 38.88
CA THR A 165 18.06 -12.58 39.04
C THR A 165 17.39 -12.89 37.70
N ALA A 166 16.41 -13.78 37.75
CA ALA A 166 15.48 -14.04 36.64
C ALA A 166 14.39 -12.94 36.51
N VAL A 167 14.14 -12.20 37.59
CA VAL A 167 13.15 -11.11 37.68
C VAL A 167 13.72 -9.81 37.12
N ALA A 168 12.95 -9.10 36.30
CA ALA A 168 13.36 -7.90 35.55
C ALA A 168 14.63 -8.12 34.70
N SER A 169 14.87 -9.35 34.24
CA SER A 169 16.04 -9.70 33.42
C SER A 169 16.07 -9.01 32.06
N ASN A 170 14.94 -8.46 31.62
CA ASN A 170 14.77 -7.61 30.44
C ASN A 170 15.24 -6.15 30.64
N PHE A 171 15.55 -5.73 31.87
CA PHE A 171 16.08 -4.39 32.14
C PHE A 171 17.61 -4.41 32.30
N SER A 172 18.24 -3.32 31.88
CA SER A 172 19.68 -3.10 32.09
C SER A 172 20.00 -3.09 33.59
N LYS A 173 21.06 -3.81 33.99
CA LYS A 173 21.53 -3.91 35.38
C LYS A 173 22.61 -2.88 35.74
N ALA A 174 23.20 -2.22 34.74
CA ALA A 174 24.32 -1.30 34.93
C ALA A 174 23.83 0.14 35.05
N TYR A 175 24.11 0.78 36.20
CA TYR A 175 23.92 2.22 36.38
C TYR A 175 24.63 2.99 35.25
N GLY A 176 23.90 3.84 34.53
CA GLY A 176 24.38 4.59 33.37
C GLY A 176 24.12 3.95 32.00
N THR A 177 23.58 2.73 31.95
CA THR A 177 23.15 2.07 30.70
C THR A 177 21.62 1.98 30.67
N ALA A 178 20.98 2.70 29.75
CA ALA A 178 19.53 2.68 29.59
C ALA A 178 19.06 1.30 29.07
N THR A 179 17.89 0.87 29.53
CA THR A 179 17.17 -0.29 28.96
C THR A 179 16.64 0.08 27.56
N GLU A 180 16.48 -0.91 26.68
CA GLU A 180 15.83 -0.69 25.39
C GLU A 180 14.41 -0.13 25.56
N SER A 181 14.03 0.82 24.70
CA SER A 181 12.73 1.51 24.77
C SER A 181 11.53 0.62 24.41
N THR A 182 11.75 -0.65 24.08
CA THR A 182 10.70 -1.66 23.84
C THR A 182 10.17 -2.28 25.13
N GLU A 183 10.87 -2.12 26.26
CA GLU A 183 10.51 -2.72 27.55
C GLU A 183 9.67 -1.78 28.43
N TYR A 184 9.70 -0.49 28.14
CA TYR A 184 8.95 0.55 28.84
C TYR A 184 8.72 1.78 27.95
N VAL A 185 7.66 2.51 28.24
CA VAL A 185 7.34 3.81 27.63
C VAL A 185 7.07 4.84 28.73
N THR A 186 7.54 6.07 28.51
CA THR A 186 7.26 7.18 29.41
C THR A 186 6.69 8.36 28.64
N LYS A 187 5.78 9.11 29.28
CA LYS A 187 5.15 10.29 28.68
C LYS A 187 4.95 11.39 29.71
N VAL A 188 5.63 12.52 29.52
CA VAL A 188 5.37 13.73 30.31
C VAL A 188 3.99 14.28 29.94
N LYS A 189 3.19 14.65 30.94
CA LYS A 189 1.84 15.17 30.72
C LYS A 189 1.94 16.60 30.15
N ASN A 190 1.12 16.89 29.13
CA ASN A 190 1.15 18.18 28.43
C ASN A 190 0.86 19.40 29.32
N ASP A 191 0.14 19.20 30.42
CA ASP A 191 -0.19 20.24 31.40
C ASP A 191 0.90 20.47 32.45
N GLY A 192 2.00 19.69 32.39
CA GLY A 192 3.09 19.75 33.37
C GLY A 192 2.72 19.23 34.75
N SER A 193 1.62 18.48 34.89
CA SER A 193 1.16 17.94 36.19
C SER A 193 1.92 16.68 36.64
N GLY A 194 2.82 16.15 35.81
CA GLY A 194 3.62 14.96 36.10
C GLY A 194 3.89 14.14 34.83
N TYR A 195 3.96 12.83 34.98
CA TYR A 195 4.31 11.90 33.90
C TYR A 195 3.58 10.56 34.03
N ILE A 196 3.51 9.82 32.92
CA ILE A 196 2.97 8.47 32.83
C ILE A 196 4.12 7.52 32.54
N VAL A 197 4.09 6.34 33.16
CA VAL A 197 5.02 5.24 32.91
C VAL A 197 4.23 3.98 32.63
N GLU A 198 4.62 3.24 31.61
CA GLU A 198 4.14 1.89 31.37
C GLU A 198 5.31 0.96 31.07
N ALA A 199 5.34 -0.22 31.69
CA ALA A 199 6.48 -1.14 31.60
C ALA A 199 6.05 -2.60 31.66
N ARG A 200 6.80 -3.47 30.97
CA ARG A 200 6.71 -4.93 31.10
C ARG A 200 7.93 -5.46 31.84
N ILE A 201 7.73 -6.19 32.94
CA ILE A 201 8.79 -6.67 33.83
C ILE A 201 8.83 -8.18 33.73
N LYS A 202 9.94 -8.74 33.21
CA LYS A 202 10.07 -10.19 33.04
C LYS A 202 10.09 -10.90 34.40
N VAL A 203 9.30 -11.96 34.54
CA VAL A 203 9.28 -12.82 35.74
C VAL A 203 9.14 -14.27 35.29
N ASP A 204 10.16 -15.09 35.56
CA ASP A 204 10.10 -16.50 35.20
C ASP A 204 9.16 -17.28 36.16
N GLY A 205 8.40 -18.22 35.61
CA GLY A 205 7.59 -19.17 36.39
C GLY A 205 6.24 -18.62 36.88
N LEU A 206 5.68 -17.61 36.19
CA LEU A 206 4.31 -17.16 36.45
C LEU A 206 3.29 -18.24 36.05
N ALA A 207 2.27 -18.43 36.89
CA ALA A 207 1.18 -19.38 36.62
C ALA A 207 -0.13 -18.86 37.21
N ALA A 208 -1.26 -19.26 36.61
CA ALA A 208 -2.58 -18.94 37.16
C ALA A 208 -2.73 -19.51 38.57
N ASP A 209 -3.43 -18.77 39.42
CA ASP A 209 -3.63 -19.02 40.86
C ASP A 209 -2.37 -18.96 41.74
N SER A 210 -1.19 -18.69 41.17
CA SER A 210 0.01 -18.40 41.95
C SER A 210 -0.02 -16.99 42.54
N THR A 211 0.93 -16.66 43.43
CA THR A 211 1.03 -15.34 44.05
C THR A 211 2.35 -14.65 43.73
N VAL A 212 2.30 -13.32 43.63
CA VAL A 212 3.47 -12.45 43.49
C VAL A 212 3.35 -11.30 44.50
N ASN A 213 4.49 -10.74 44.90
CA ASN A 213 4.54 -9.60 45.79
C ASN A 213 4.97 -8.35 45.02
N LEU A 214 4.17 -7.29 45.12
CA LEU A 214 4.36 -6.03 44.41
C LEU A 214 4.50 -4.89 45.41
N ALA A 215 5.40 -3.94 45.16
CA ALA A 215 5.49 -2.69 45.92
C ALA A 215 5.76 -1.50 45.00
N LEU A 216 5.22 -0.35 45.39
CA LEU A 216 5.38 0.93 44.70
C LEU A 216 6.20 1.89 45.56
N GLY A 217 7.20 2.53 44.96
CA GLY A 217 8.02 3.56 45.57
C GLY A 217 8.24 4.74 44.64
N GLY A 218 8.78 5.83 45.17
CA GLY A 218 9.04 7.03 44.39
C GLY A 218 10.00 7.97 45.08
N ASN A 219 10.77 8.72 44.30
CA ASN A 219 11.53 9.86 44.80
C ASN A 219 11.07 11.14 44.13
N ASP A 220 11.06 12.21 44.93
CA ASP A 220 10.74 13.58 44.52
C ASP A 220 11.93 14.48 44.90
N LYS A 221 12.42 15.24 43.93
CA LYS A 221 13.52 16.20 44.07
C LYS A 221 13.00 17.64 44.00
N VAL A 222 12.87 18.23 45.17
CA VAL A 222 12.63 19.66 45.34
C VAL A 222 13.91 20.48 45.62
N ALA A 223 14.16 21.52 44.84
CA ALA A 223 15.23 22.52 45.03
C ALA A 223 16.67 21.96 45.16
N THR A 224 17.63 22.77 45.66
CA THR A 224 19.08 22.52 45.50
C THR A 224 19.72 21.50 46.45
N TYR A 225 19.06 20.96 47.49
CA TYR A 225 19.69 19.88 48.29
C TYR A 225 18.79 19.07 49.26
N GLU A 226 17.59 18.59 48.92
CA GLU A 226 16.92 17.50 49.70
C GLU A 226 16.07 16.59 48.79
N MET A 227 16.57 15.41 48.41
CA MET A 227 15.76 14.37 47.75
C MET A 227 14.92 13.62 48.78
N CYS A 228 13.61 13.60 48.57
CA CYS A 228 12.66 12.90 49.42
C CYS A 228 12.15 11.63 48.74
N SER A 229 11.71 10.66 49.55
CA SER A 229 11.23 9.36 49.07
C SER A 229 9.95 8.94 49.78
N PHE A 230 9.11 8.21 49.06
CA PHE A 230 7.81 7.68 49.49
C PHE A 230 7.69 6.19 49.20
N GLY A 231 6.75 5.53 49.87
CA GLY A 231 6.47 4.11 49.66
C GLY A 231 7.68 3.21 49.93
N PHE A 232 7.94 2.30 48.99
CA PHE A 232 9.08 1.39 49.02
C PHE A 232 10.41 2.14 48.81
N ILE A 233 11.42 1.84 49.64
CA ILE A 233 12.76 2.42 49.55
C ILE A 233 13.81 1.31 49.63
N TYR A 234 14.71 1.29 48.64
CA TYR A 234 15.72 0.26 48.42
C TYR A 234 16.84 0.09 49.47
N ASP A 235 16.98 0.97 50.48
CA ASP A 235 18.15 0.95 51.37
C ASP A 235 18.16 -0.17 52.44
N LYS A 236 17.17 -1.09 52.43
CA LYS A 236 17.13 -2.22 53.37
C LYS A 236 16.66 -3.50 52.68
N ASP A 237 17.55 -4.48 52.60
CA ASP A 237 17.26 -5.84 52.12
C ASP A 237 16.27 -6.52 53.04
N ASP A 238 14.99 -6.33 52.79
CA ASP A 238 14.00 -6.84 53.69
C ASP A 238 12.76 -7.32 52.97
N SER A 239 12.71 -8.65 52.77
CA SER A 239 11.51 -9.41 52.42
C SER A 239 10.36 -9.20 53.43
N THR A 240 10.61 -8.56 54.57
CA THR A 240 9.59 -8.20 55.58
C THR A 240 9.08 -6.76 55.46
N SER A 241 9.45 -6.03 54.41
CA SER A 241 8.92 -4.67 54.16
C SER A 241 7.39 -4.69 54.06
N ALA A 242 6.73 -3.92 54.92
CA ALA A 242 5.28 -3.76 54.92
C ALA A 242 4.72 -3.09 53.64
N ALA A 243 5.60 -2.58 52.77
CA ALA A 243 5.23 -2.01 51.48
C ALA A 243 4.85 -3.07 50.44
N TYR A 244 5.32 -4.32 50.58
CA TYR A 244 4.91 -5.40 49.69
C TYR A 244 3.45 -5.80 49.93
N LYS A 245 2.72 -5.96 48.83
CA LYS A 245 1.37 -6.51 48.80
C LYS A 245 1.38 -7.81 48.02
N THR A 246 0.95 -8.89 48.67
CA THR A 246 0.76 -10.19 48.03
C THR A 246 -0.52 -10.15 47.21
N VAL A 247 -0.41 -10.46 45.93
CA VAL A 247 -1.54 -10.50 44.99
C VAL A 247 -1.62 -11.88 44.34
N LYS A 248 -2.84 -12.30 44.00
CA LYS A 248 -3.11 -13.57 43.31
C LYS A 248 -3.16 -13.33 41.80
N LEU A 249 -2.50 -14.17 41.02
CA LEU A 249 -2.56 -14.13 39.56
C LEU A 249 -3.83 -14.84 39.09
N ALA A 250 -4.85 -14.09 38.66
CA ALA A 250 -6.10 -14.67 38.18
C ALA A 250 -5.93 -15.25 36.77
N GLY A 251 -6.62 -16.35 36.49
CA GLY A 251 -6.80 -16.83 35.12
C GLY A 251 -7.53 -15.80 34.24
N PRO A 252 -7.59 -16.01 32.92
CA PRO A 252 -8.28 -15.09 32.02
C PRO A 252 -9.76 -14.99 32.42
N ARG A 253 -10.21 -13.79 32.81
CA ARG A 253 -11.65 -13.52 32.99
C ARG A 253 -12.26 -13.31 31.61
N ARG A 254 -13.34 -14.04 31.32
CA ARG A 254 -14.12 -13.86 30.09
C ARG A 254 -14.73 -12.45 30.09
N LEU A 255 -14.54 -11.72 29.00
CA LEU A 255 -15.09 -10.38 28.81
C LEU A 255 -16.35 -10.49 27.94
N PRO A 256 -17.41 -9.70 28.21
CA PRO A 256 -18.57 -9.71 27.34
C PRO A 256 -18.15 -9.17 25.99
N GLY A 257 -18.46 -9.92 24.93
CA GLY A 257 -18.36 -9.39 23.57
C GLY A 257 -19.21 -8.12 23.42
N GLU A 258 -18.89 -7.25 22.47
CA GLU A 258 -19.67 -6.03 22.22
C GLU A 258 -21.06 -6.34 21.63
N PHE A 259 -21.16 -7.48 20.93
CA PHE A 259 -22.37 -7.92 20.24
C PHE A 259 -22.75 -9.37 20.58
N VAL A 260 -24.05 -9.67 20.47
CA VAL A 260 -24.58 -11.04 20.53
C VAL A 260 -24.21 -11.74 19.22
N ILE A 261 -23.49 -12.85 19.29
CA ILE A 261 -22.92 -13.43 18.08
C ILE A 261 -23.91 -14.37 17.38
N LYS A 262 -23.88 -14.37 16.03
CA LYS A 262 -24.67 -15.27 15.20
C LYS A 262 -24.16 -16.71 15.29
N ALA A 263 -24.89 -17.60 15.96
CA ALA A 263 -24.64 -19.03 16.07
C ALA A 263 -25.92 -19.77 16.52
N THR A 264 -26.03 -21.05 16.15
CA THR A 264 -27.14 -21.94 16.55
C THR A 264 -26.68 -22.85 17.68
N ALA A 265 -27.30 -22.74 18.87
CA ALA A 265 -27.00 -23.58 20.03
C ALA A 265 -27.87 -24.85 20.08
N ALA A 266 -27.30 -25.94 20.60
CA ALA A 266 -28.04 -27.16 20.88
C ALA A 266 -28.72 -27.06 22.25
N ILE A 267 -30.06 -27.15 22.30
CA ILE A 267 -30.79 -27.08 23.58
C ILE A 267 -30.65 -28.41 24.34
N ASP A 268 -29.61 -28.51 25.17
CA ASP A 268 -29.28 -29.71 25.94
C ASP A 268 -28.82 -29.43 27.40
N GLY A 269 -28.67 -28.17 27.77
CA GLY A 269 -28.24 -27.73 29.10
C GLY A 269 -26.73 -27.80 29.31
N GLN A 270 -25.94 -27.96 28.25
CA GLN A 270 -24.49 -27.80 28.23
C GLN A 270 -24.12 -26.53 27.46
N MET A 271 -23.11 -25.82 27.92
CA MET A 271 -22.72 -24.58 27.25
C MET A 271 -22.02 -24.89 25.92
N ASP A 272 -22.64 -24.54 24.79
CA ASP A 272 -21.97 -24.56 23.49
C ASP A 272 -20.73 -23.65 23.50
N GLU A 273 -19.73 -23.97 22.67
CA GLU A 273 -18.49 -23.18 22.60
C GLU A 273 -18.75 -21.71 22.21
N ALA A 274 -19.74 -21.46 21.35
CA ALA A 274 -20.12 -20.13 20.89
C ALA A 274 -20.56 -19.20 22.05
N TYR A 275 -21.24 -19.79 23.05
CA TYR A 275 -21.10 -19.49 24.48
C TYR A 275 -19.95 -18.55 24.82
N ASN A 276 -18.73 -19.05 24.79
CA ASN A 276 -17.57 -18.42 25.40
C ASN A 276 -17.09 -17.13 24.72
N LYS A 277 -17.57 -16.82 23.52
CA LYS A 277 -17.09 -15.70 22.71
C LYS A 277 -18.08 -14.53 22.65
N THR A 278 -19.33 -14.73 23.09
CA THR A 278 -20.46 -13.80 22.88
C THR A 278 -20.71 -12.79 23.98
N TYR A 279 -21.63 -11.85 23.75
CA TYR A 279 -22.18 -10.91 24.74
C TYR A 279 -22.87 -11.66 25.89
N PHE A 280 -22.66 -11.17 27.12
CA PHE A 280 -23.37 -11.65 28.30
C PHE A 280 -23.65 -10.53 29.28
N VAL A 281 -24.62 -10.74 30.18
CA VAL A 281 -24.88 -9.87 31.33
C VAL A 281 -24.67 -10.63 32.63
N THR A 282 -24.20 -9.92 33.66
CA THR A 282 -23.97 -10.50 34.99
C THR A 282 -24.78 -9.80 36.07
N GLY A 283 -25.06 -10.52 37.13
CA GLY A 283 -25.47 -10.04 38.44
C GLY A 283 -24.49 -10.53 39.50
N ASP A 284 -24.89 -10.44 40.76
CA ASP A 284 -24.03 -10.90 41.88
C ASP A 284 -23.95 -12.43 41.94
N HIS A 285 -24.95 -13.14 41.40
CA HIS A 285 -25.08 -14.61 41.45
C HIS A 285 -25.52 -15.23 40.12
N THR A 286 -25.62 -14.43 39.06
CA THR A 286 -26.20 -14.86 37.77
C THR A 286 -25.36 -14.38 36.62
N GLU A 287 -25.12 -15.23 35.64
CA GLU A 287 -24.61 -14.84 34.32
C GLU A 287 -25.59 -15.30 33.24
N VAL A 288 -25.93 -14.43 32.30
CA VAL A 288 -26.82 -14.76 31.16
C VAL A 288 -26.09 -14.45 29.86
N ASN A 289 -25.84 -15.49 29.07
CA ASN A 289 -25.16 -15.45 27.78
C ASN A 289 -26.15 -15.48 26.62
N PHE A 290 -25.81 -14.88 25.48
CA PHE A 290 -26.72 -14.78 24.32
C PHE A 290 -26.07 -15.25 23.01
N LEU A 291 -26.84 -15.92 22.15
CA LEU A 291 -26.51 -16.08 20.72
C LEU A 291 -27.74 -15.75 19.89
N TRP A 292 -27.58 -15.68 18.58
CA TRP A 292 -28.72 -15.54 17.67
C TRP A 292 -28.55 -16.29 16.35
N ASP A 293 -29.63 -16.61 15.67
CA ASP A 293 -29.62 -17.03 14.26
C ASP A 293 -30.80 -16.42 13.50
N ASP A 294 -31.03 -16.85 12.25
CA ASP A 294 -32.07 -16.29 11.39
C ASP A 294 -33.50 -16.44 11.95
N GLY A 295 -33.72 -17.23 13.00
CA GLY A 295 -35.03 -17.45 13.61
C GLY A 295 -35.11 -17.27 15.13
N TYR A 296 -34.00 -17.32 15.87
CA TYR A 296 -34.02 -17.44 17.33
C TYR A 296 -32.99 -16.54 18.01
N TYR A 297 -33.33 -16.06 19.21
CA TYR A 297 -32.34 -15.74 20.24
C TYR A 297 -32.09 -16.99 21.07
N TYR A 298 -30.83 -17.32 21.34
CA TYR A 298 -30.47 -18.38 22.28
C TYR A 298 -29.95 -17.75 23.57
N MET A 299 -30.23 -18.37 24.70
CA MET A 299 -29.74 -17.94 26.01
C MET A 299 -29.14 -19.11 26.78
N TYR A 300 -28.09 -18.83 27.55
CA TYR A 300 -27.51 -19.77 28.51
C TYR A 300 -27.24 -19.04 29.83
N ALA A 301 -28.03 -19.33 30.85
CA ALA A 301 -27.97 -18.70 32.16
C ALA A 301 -27.39 -19.63 33.22
N VAL A 302 -26.40 -19.16 33.96
CA VAL A 302 -25.81 -19.83 35.13
C VAL A 302 -26.25 -19.08 36.37
N ILE A 303 -26.82 -19.80 37.34
CA ILE A 303 -27.38 -19.23 38.57
C ILE A 303 -26.76 -19.95 39.77
N ASP A 304 -26.08 -19.20 40.63
CA ASP A 304 -25.53 -19.71 41.89
C ASP A 304 -26.59 -19.68 42.98
N ASP A 305 -27.23 -20.83 43.19
CA ASP A 305 -28.24 -21.06 44.21
C ASP A 305 -28.10 -22.47 44.82
N SER A 306 -27.38 -22.55 45.94
CA SER A 306 -27.14 -23.81 46.65
C SER A 306 -28.41 -24.47 47.22
N THR A 307 -29.57 -23.79 47.21
CA THR A 307 -30.85 -24.31 47.68
C THR A 307 -31.75 -24.76 46.53
N ALA A 308 -32.57 -25.78 46.77
CA ALA A 308 -33.58 -26.27 45.82
C ALA A 308 -34.95 -26.17 46.48
N ALA A 309 -35.59 -25.00 46.33
CA ALA A 309 -36.83 -24.63 46.98
C ALA A 309 -37.97 -24.36 45.98
N ASN A 310 -39.20 -24.54 46.46
CA ASN A 310 -40.37 -24.13 45.69
C ASN A 310 -40.47 -22.61 45.72
N GLY A 311 -40.18 -21.95 44.60
CA GLY A 311 -40.08 -20.49 44.52
C GLY A 311 -38.79 -19.99 43.87
N ASP A 312 -37.87 -20.90 43.52
CA ASP A 312 -36.67 -20.62 42.75
C ASP A 312 -37.05 -20.38 41.28
N ILE A 313 -36.93 -19.14 40.83
CA ILE A 313 -37.46 -18.70 39.54
C ILE A 313 -36.46 -17.78 38.83
N LEU A 314 -36.23 -18.05 37.54
CA LEU A 314 -35.63 -17.10 36.61
C LEU A 314 -36.72 -16.41 35.78
N TYR A 315 -36.77 -15.09 35.83
CA TYR A 315 -37.57 -14.23 34.97
C TYR A 315 -36.72 -13.67 33.84
N LEU A 316 -37.26 -13.66 32.62
CA LEU A 316 -36.66 -13.04 31.46
C LEU A 316 -37.65 -12.12 30.75
N SER A 317 -37.17 -11.00 30.21
CA SER A 317 -37.95 -10.09 29.38
C SER A 317 -37.14 -9.55 28.23
N LEU A 318 -37.71 -9.61 27.02
CA LEU A 318 -37.18 -9.01 25.78
C LEU A 318 -38.22 -8.03 25.24
N GLN A 319 -37.79 -6.82 24.87
CA GLN A 319 -38.67 -5.73 24.45
C GLN A 319 -38.04 -4.87 23.35
N ASN A 320 -38.83 -4.31 22.43
CA ASN A 320 -38.33 -3.37 21.42
C ASN A 320 -37.54 -2.19 22.04
N LYS A 321 -36.40 -1.85 21.45
CA LYS A 321 -35.53 -0.73 21.87
C LYS A 321 -36.22 0.63 21.82
N ASP A 322 -37.08 0.88 20.84
CA ASP A 322 -37.73 2.18 20.67
C ASP A 322 -38.92 2.28 21.61
N LYS A 323 -38.65 2.89 22.77
CA LYS A 323 -39.61 3.05 23.88
C LYS A 323 -40.74 4.04 23.55
N ASN A 324 -40.79 4.60 22.32
CA ASN A 324 -41.86 5.47 21.82
C ASN A 324 -42.78 4.80 20.75
N ASP A 325 -42.40 3.66 20.16
CA ASP A 325 -43.31 2.82 19.34
C ASP A 325 -44.31 2.13 20.31
N PRO A 326 -45.58 1.84 19.94
CA PRO A 326 -46.45 1.01 20.74
C PRO A 326 -45.73 -0.26 21.21
N PHE A 327 -45.43 -0.26 22.52
CA PHE A 327 -44.84 -1.28 23.39
C PHE A 327 -45.18 -2.75 23.05
N TRP A 328 -46.29 -2.99 22.37
CA TRP A 328 -46.92 -4.28 22.12
C TRP A 328 -46.72 -4.84 20.70
N LYS A 329 -45.63 -4.53 19.99
CA LYS A 329 -45.37 -5.19 18.69
C LYS A 329 -44.34 -6.32 18.76
N GLU A 330 -43.37 -6.20 19.67
CA GLU A 330 -42.27 -7.14 19.83
C GLU A 330 -41.82 -7.15 21.30
N ALA A 331 -42.47 -7.99 22.10
CA ALA A 331 -42.15 -8.17 23.52
C ALA A 331 -42.53 -9.57 24.01
N CYS A 332 -41.72 -10.15 24.90
CA CYS A 332 -42.05 -11.35 25.66
C CYS A 332 -41.56 -11.27 27.10
N ALA A 333 -42.26 -11.96 28.02
CA ALA A 333 -41.89 -12.06 29.42
C ALA A 333 -42.04 -13.51 29.90
N LEU A 334 -40.92 -14.19 30.09
CA LEU A 334 -40.84 -15.63 30.38
C LEU A 334 -40.50 -15.87 31.86
N GLU A 335 -41.01 -16.96 32.40
CA GLU A 335 -40.72 -17.51 33.72
C GLU A 335 -40.24 -18.95 33.55
N PHE A 336 -39.09 -19.23 34.15
CA PHE A 336 -38.51 -20.57 34.29
C PHE A 336 -38.56 -20.95 35.77
N ASP A 337 -39.40 -21.93 36.10
CA ASP A 337 -39.47 -22.53 37.44
C ASP A 337 -38.35 -23.57 37.56
N LEU A 338 -37.32 -23.22 38.33
CA LEU A 338 -36.05 -23.94 38.36
C LEU A 338 -36.18 -25.30 39.04
N ASN A 339 -37.01 -25.39 40.08
CA ASN A 339 -37.23 -26.63 40.82
C ASN A 339 -38.26 -27.55 40.15
N ASN A 340 -39.32 -26.99 39.55
CA ASN A 340 -40.34 -27.80 38.86
C ASN A 340 -39.98 -28.11 37.39
N GLY A 341 -38.96 -27.46 36.82
CA GLY A 341 -38.48 -27.73 35.47
C GLY A 341 -39.42 -27.24 34.36
N THR A 342 -40.22 -26.20 34.61
CA THR A 342 -41.24 -25.70 33.67
C THR A 342 -40.94 -24.28 33.20
N ALA A 343 -41.20 -23.99 31.92
CA ALA A 343 -41.11 -22.64 31.38
C ALA A 343 -42.44 -22.18 30.75
N LYS A 344 -42.82 -20.91 30.92
CA LYS A 344 -44.04 -20.31 30.34
C LYS A 344 -43.97 -18.79 30.31
N HIS A 345 -44.91 -18.15 29.62
CA HIS A 345 -45.11 -16.70 29.75
C HIS A 345 -45.71 -16.32 31.11
N THR A 346 -45.24 -15.23 31.69
CA THR A 346 -45.80 -14.64 32.93
C THR A 346 -47.00 -13.74 32.67
N ILE A 347 -47.03 -13.12 31.49
CA ILE A 347 -48.05 -12.19 31.05
C ILE A 347 -48.17 -12.26 29.52
N GLU A 348 -49.39 -12.09 29.04
CA GLU A 348 -49.69 -12.16 27.61
C GLU A 348 -49.89 -10.76 27.05
N PHE A 349 -48.96 -10.32 26.20
CA PHE A 349 -48.90 -8.95 25.66
C PHE A 349 -49.76 -8.74 24.39
N GLY A 350 -50.92 -9.40 24.27
CA GLY A 350 -51.79 -9.28 23.08
C GLY A 350 -51.13 -9.78 21.79
N ASP A 351 -51.40 -9.19 20.62
CA ASP A 351 -50.78 -9.65 19.35
C ASP A 351 -49.24 -9.52 19.32
N ALA A 352 -48.62 -8.81 20.28
CA ALA A 352 -47.16 -8.62 20.43
C ALA A 352 -46.37 -9.92 20.56
N TYR A 353 -46.90 -10.91 21.28
CA TYR A 353 -46.18 -12.17 21.53
C TYR A 353 -45.94 -12.94 20.23
N LYS A 354 -46.70 -12.62 19.16
CA LYS A 354 -46.51 -13.23 17.84
C LYS A 354 -45.23 -12.74 17.15
N GLY A 355 -44.55 -11.73 17.68
CA GLY A 355 -43.26 -11.22 17.18
C GLY A 355 -42.06 -11.94 17.78
N VAL A 356 -42.07 -12.17 19.10
CA VAL A 356 -40.97 -12.79 19.86
C VAL A 356 -41.50 -13.71 20.97
N GLY A 357 -40.85 -14.86 21.19
CA GLY A 357 -41.18 -15.84 22.24
C GLY A 357 -42.47 -16.64 22.00
N TYR A 358 -42.97 -16.69 20.77
CA TYR A 358 -44.22 -17.41 20.42
C TYR A 358 -44.11 -18.95 20.48
N ASN A 359 -42.90 -19.49 20.67
CA ASN A 359 -42.64 -20.91 20.88
C ASN A 359 -42.86 -21.37 22.34
N PHE A 360 -43.04 -20.43 23.29
CA PHE A 360 -43.34 -20.74 24.69
C PHE A 360 -44.85 -20.79 24.97
N ALA A 361 -45.25 -21.66 25.90
CA ALA A 361 -46.63 -21.78 26.35
C ALA A 361 -47.10 -20.50 27.07
N LEU A 362 -48.36 -20.12 26.81
CA LEU A 362 -49.00 -18.97 27.42
C LEU A 362 -49.34 -19.23 28.91
N SER A 363 -49.48 -18.16 29.69
CA SER A 363 -49.68 -18.22 31.15
C SER A 363 -50.86 -19.12 31.60
N GLY A 364 -51.92 -19.19 30.77
CA GLY A 364 -53.12 -20.00 31.01
C GLY A 364 -53.22 -21.29 30.18
N ALA A 365 -52.16 -21.68 29.46
CA ALA A 365 -52.17 -22.87 28.62
C ALA A 365 -52.28 -24.17 29.45
N THR A 366 -53.05 -25.14 28.95
CA THR A 366 -53.16 -26.48 29.56
C THR A 366 -51.99 -27.38 29.20
N GLU A 367 -51.33 -27.12 28.07
CA GLU A 367 -50.15 -27.84 27.59
C GLU A 367 -48.88 -27.04 27.93
N PRO A 368 -47.81 -27.69 28.44
CA PRO A 368 -46.57 -27.01 28.79
C PRO A 368 -45.78 -26.60 27.55
N THR A 369 -44.79 -25.73 27.73
CA THR A 369 -43.81 -25.41 26.68
C THR A 369 -43.11 -26.69 26.23
N PRO A 370 -42.93 -26.96 24.92
CA PRO A 370 -42.21 -28.14 24.46
C PRO A 370 -40.79 -28.18 25.03
N ALA A 371 -40.37 -29.34 25.51
CA ALA A 371 -39.03 -29.54 26.07
C ALA A 371 -37.89 -29.38 25.05
N THR A 372 -38.21 -29.16 23.76
CA THR A 372 -37.23 -28.80 22.72
C THR A 372 -36.86 -27.33 22.71
N GLU A 373 -37.59 -26.49 23.44
CA GLU A 373 -37.37 -25.03 23.44
C GLU A 373 -36.49 -24.55 24.60
N TYR A 374 -36.34 -25.36 25.65
CA TYR A 374 -35.53 -25.02 26.82
C TYR A 374 -35.03 -26.28 27.58
N SER A 375 -33.95 -26.11 28.33
CA SER A 375 -33.38 -27.09 29.27
C SER A 375 -33.14 -26.41 30.63
N ILE A 376 -33.42 -27.12 31.72
CA ILE A 376 -33.13 -26.68 33.09
C ILE A 376 -32.37 -27.80 33.79
N THR A 377 -31.12 -27.52 34.17
CA THR A 377 -30.21 -28.50 34.77
C THR A 377 -29.76 -28.04 36.15
N ARG A 378 -29.87 -28.92 37.15
CA ARG A 378 -29.34 -28.67 38.48
C ARG A 378 -27.84 -28.99 38.52
N THR A 379 -27.03 -28.09 39.08
CA THR A 379 -25.59 -28.27 39.32
C THR A 379 -25.27 -28.38 40.81
N GLU A 380 -24.00 -28.58 41.15
CA GLU A 380 -23.53 -28.56 42.54
C GLU A 380 -23.62 -27.15 43.16
N SER A 381 -23.42 -26.08 42.37
CA SER A 381 -23.48 -24.69 42.83
C SER A 381 -24.84 -24.03 42.68
N GLY A 382 -25.71 -24.54 41.80
CA GLY A 382 -27.07 -24.01 41.59
C GLY A 382 -27.78 -24.58 40.38
N TYR A 383 -28.14 -23.73 39.41
CA TYR A 383 -28.94 -24.08 38.23
C TYR A 383 -28.33 -23.54 36.94
N ILE A 384 -28.58 -24.28 35.84
CA ILE A 384 -28.34 -23.85 34.47
C ILE A 384 -29.70 -23.80 33.76
N VAL A 385 -29.96 -22.72 33.02
CA VAL A 385 -31.12 -22.59 32.13
C VAL A 385 -30.63 -22.27 30.72
N GLU A 386 -31.01 -23.10 29.76
CA GLU A 386 -30.74 -22.87 28.34
C GLU A 386 -32.05 -22.78 27.58
N ALA A 387 -32.19 -21.85 26.64
CA ALA A 387 -33.43 -21.69 25.88
C ALA A 387 -33.23 -21.05 24.50
N ARG A 388 -34.07 -21.45 23.54
CA ARG A 388 -34.22 -20.76 22.25
C ARG A 388 -35.54 -20.00 22.20
N ILE A 389 -35.52 -18.74 21.82
CA ILE A 389 -36.65 -17.82 21.88
C ILE A 389 -36.90 -17.33 20.45
N ALA A 390 -38.00 -17.80 19.84
CA ALA A 390 -38.28 -17.53 18.43
C ALA A 390 -38.59 -16.05 18.18
N ASN A 391 -38.08 -15.49 17.08
CA ASN A 391 -38.37 -14.12 16.66
C ASN A 391 -38.57 -14.05 15.13
N LYS A 392 -39.52 -13.26 14.65
CA LYS A 392 -39.87 -13.17 13.22
C LYS A 392 -39.00 -12.23 12.37
N ALA A 393 -38.17 -11.41 13.00
CA ALA A 393 -37.48 -10.33 12.31
C ALA A 393 -35.99 -10.29 12.70
N MET A 394 -35.26 -11.39 12.60
CA MET A 394 -33.83 -11.44 12.93
C MET A 394 -32.97 -10.85 11.81
N ALA A 395 -31.97 -10.04 12.18
CA ALA A 395 -31.00 -9.45 11.26
C ALA A 395 -29.79 -8.93 12.05
N THR A 396 -28.62 -8.85 11.39
CA THR A 396 -27.44 -8.19 11.95
C THR A 396 -27.74 -6.70 12.22
N GLY A 397 -27.22 -6.16 13.32
CA GLY A 397 -27.51 -4.82 13.81
C GLY A 397 -28.86 -4.65 14.49
N LYS A 398 -29.68 -5.72 14.57
CA LYS A 398 -30.94 -5.66 15.32
C LYS A 398 -30.65 -5.53 16.81
N GLU A 399 -31.28 -4.53 17.43
CA GLU A 399 -31.17 -4.30 18.87
C GLU A 399 -32.50 -4.60 19.58
N ILE A 400 -32.41 -5.17 20.79
CA ILE A 400 -33.55 -5.47 21.65
C ILE A 400 -33.18 -5.14 23.10
N ASP A 401 -34.12 -4.58 23.86
CA ASP A 401 -33.94 -4.26 25.27
C ASP A 401 -34.20 -5.51 26.12
N PHE A 402 -33.22 -5.90 26.92
CA PHE A 402 -33.20 -7.13 27.70
C PHE A 402 -33.23 -6.83 29.21
N GLY A 403 -33.95 -7.68 29.95
CA GLY A 403 -33.89 -7.71 31.41
C GLY A 403 -34.13 -9.11 31.96
N TYR A 404 -33.45 -9.45 33.05
CA TYR A 404 -33.67 -10.69 33.80
C TYR A 404 -33.90 -10.39 35.28
N GLY A 405 -34.40 -11.36 36.04
CA GLY A 405 -34.40 -11.30 37.50
C GLY A 405 -34.56 -12.69 38.11
N VAL A 406 -33.90 -12.93 39.25
CA VAL A 406 -33.84 -14.25 39.91
C VAL A 406 -34.46 -14.16 41.30
N LYS A 407 -35.26 -15.18 41.65
CA LYS A 407 -35.74 -15.41 43.01
C LYS A 407 -35.16 -16.68 43.58
N ASN A 408 -34.81 -16.63 44.86
CA ASN A 408 -34.44 -17.78 45.71
C ASN A 408 -35.48 -17.88 46.83
N ASP A 409 -36.15 -19.03 46.95
CA ASP A 409 -37.25 -19.30 47.89
C ASP A 409 -38.33 -18.19 47.88
N GLY A 410 -38.63 -17.68 46.68
CA GLY A 410 -39.62 -16.62 46.45
C GLY A 410 -39.16 -15.19 46.77
N ALA A 411 -37.96 -15.00 47.31
CA ALA A 411 -37.36 -13.68 47.54
C ALA A 411 -36.45 -13.28 46.38
N TRP A 412 -36.50 -12.02 45.95
CA TRP A 412 -35.59 -11.50 44.93
C TRP A 412 -34.14 -11.58 45.40
N TYR A 413 -33.31 -12.18 44.56
CA TYR A 413 -31.94 -12.56 44.90
C TYR A 413 -30.91 -11.96 43.92
N ASP A 414 -31.32 -11.74 42.66
CA ASP A 414 -30.47 -11.11 41.64
C ASP A 414 -31.29 -10.43 40.52
N GLY A 415 -30.68 -9.54 39.75
CA GLY A 415 -31.27 -8.88 38.58
C GLY A 415 -32.39 -7.84 38.86
N LEU A 416 -33.30 -7.67 37.89
CA LEU A 416 -34.39 -6.69 37.91
C LEU A 416 -35.68 -7.27 38.51
N GLY A 417 -36.16 -6.63 39.57
CA GLY A 417 -37.41 -6.95 40.24
C GLY A 417 -37.33 -6.62 41.72
N ASN A 418 -38.47 -6.39 42.37
CA ASN A 418 -38.55 -6.26 43.82
C ASN A 418 -39.94 -6.67 44.33
N ASN A 419 -40.20 -6.47 45.62
CA ASN A 419 -41.47 -6.88 46.23
C ASN A 419 -42.71 -6.18 45.64
N ASP A 420 -42.53 -5.04 44.96
CA ASP A 420 -43.59 -4.21 44.38
C ASP A 420 -43.70 -4.34 42.85
N THR A 421 -42.65 -4.78 42.16
CA THR A 421 -42.58 -4.81 40.69
C THR A 421 -41.87 -6.05 40.12
N ALA A 422 -42.41 -6.59 39.02
CA ALA A 422 -41.80 -7.68 38.27
C ALA A 422 -40.73 -7.18 37.26
N THR A 423 -39.87 -8.08 36.81
CA THR A 423 -38.78 -7.81 35.84
C THR A 423 -39.24 -7.02 34.61
N TRP A 424 -40.32 -7.46 33.94
CA TRP A 424 -40.83 -6.77 32.75
C TRP A 424 -41.34 -5.35 33.04
N GLN A 425 -41.80 -5.08 34.27
CA GLN A 425 -42.27 -3.75 34.69
C GLN A 425 -41.10 -2.82 34.98
N GLU A 426 -40.01 -3.32 35.57
CA GLU A 426 -38.78 -2.54 35.74
C GLU A 426 -38.15 -2.20 34.38
N LEU A 427 -38.16 -3.15 33.45
CA LEU A 427 -37.70 -2.97 32.08
C LEU A 427 -38.51 -1.88 31.36
N TYR A 428 -39.84 -1.95 31.43
CA TYR A 428 -40.74 -1.02 30.72
C TYR A 428 -40.98 0.31 31.45
N ASN A 429 -41.52 0.27 32.67
CA ASN A 429 -41.97 1.46 33.39
C ASN A 429 -40.76 2.30 33.87
N ASN A 430 -39.71 1.61 34.33
CA ASN A 430 -38.56 2.24 34.97
C ASN A 430 -37.31 2.30 34.07
N LYS A 431 -37.38 1.72 32.87
CA LYS A 431 -36.34 1.79 31.82
C LYS A 431 -34.97 1.26 32.25
N LYS A 432 -34.93 0.18 33.04
CA LYS A 432 -33.69 -0.37 33.63
C LYS A 432 -33.01 -1.50 32.85
N GLY A 433 -33.39 -1.72 31.59
CA GLY A 433 -32.82 -2.78 30.76
C GLY A 433 -31.47 -2.49 30.14
N THR A 434 -30.89 -3.54 29.57
CA THR A 434 -29.66 -3.50 28.77
C THR A 434 -30.01 -3.75 27.30
N ILE A 435 -29.53 -2.89 26.41
CA ILE A 435 -29.67 -3.12 24.97
C ILE A 435 -28.67 -4.18 24.56
N ILE A 436 -29.16 -5.26 23.93
CA ILE A 436 -28.32 -6.25 23.27
C ILE A 436 -28.49 -6.12 21.76
N THR A 437 -27.38 -6.21 21.03
CA THR A 437 -27.32 -6.00 19.57
C THR A 437 -26.80 -7.24 18.87
N CYS A 438 -27.51 -7.70 17.85
CA CYS A 438 -27.14 -8.86 17.04
C CYS A 438 -25.92 -8.50 16.18
N GLY A 439 -24.75 -9.07 16.49
CA GLY A 439 -23.51 -8.90 15.72
C GLY A 439 -23.41 -9.89 14.58
N ALA A 440 -22.44 -9.67 13.69
CA ALA A 440 -22.04 -10.68 12.72
C ALA A 440 -21.49 -11.93 13.42
N GLY A 441 -21.43 -13.07 12.70
CA GLY A 441 -21.07 -14.38 13.26
C GLY A 441 -19.69 -14.46 13.94
N ILE A 442 -19.46 -15.54 14.69
CA ILE A 442 -18.13 -15.88 15.21
C ILE A 442 -17.30 -16.27 14.00
N GLN A 443 -16.15 -15.64 13.81
CA GLN A 443 -15.12 -16.15 12.91
C GLN A 443 -14.76 -17.57 13.38
N SER A 444 -14.98 -18.59 12.55
CA SER A 444 -14.70 -19.96 12.98
C SER A 444 -13.19 -20.18 12.99
N ASP A 445 -12.62 -20.53 14.13
CA ASP A 445 -11.20 -20.92 14.20
C ASP A 445 -10.97 -22.34 13.64
N ASP A 446 -12.05 -23.07 13.36
CA ASP A 446 -12.01 -24.42 12.80
C ASP A 446 -11.77 -24.39 11.30
N ASN A 447 -10.68 -25.02 10.87
CA ASN A 447 -10.38 -25.16 9.45
C ASN A 447 -11.41 -26.06 8.76
N PRO A 448 -12.10 -25.57 7.71
CA PRO A 448 -13.03 -26.38 6.94
C PRO A 448 -12.29 -27.55 6.27
N THR A 449 -12.85 -28.76 6.39
CA THR A 449 -12.26 -29.99 5.85
C THR A 449 -12.94 -30.48 4.56
N GLU A 450 -14.06 -29.87 4.16
CA GLU A 450 -14.81 -30.19 2.96
C GLU A 450 -15.21 -28.91 2.21
N GLY A 451 -15.18 -28.96 0.87
CA GLY A 451 -15.48 -27.84 -0.02
C GLY A 451 -14.30 -27.46 -0.91
N ASN A 452 -14.42 -26.33 -1.62
CA ASN A 452 -13.36 -25.75 -2.43
C ASN A 452 -12.50 -24.85 -1.53
N ILE A 453 -11.48 -25.44 -0.92
CA ILE A 453 -10.75 -24.84 0.22
C ILE A 453 -9.61 -23.93 -0.24
N VAL A 454 -9.73 -22.62 0.04
CA VAL A 454 -8.65 -21.65 -0.13
C VAL A 454 -7.86 -21.55 1.17
N LYS A 455 -6.57 -21.86 1.14
CA LYS A 455 -5.67 -21.90 2.28
C LYS A 455 -5.01 -20.55 2.52
N LYS A 456 -4.53 -20.38 3.75
CA LYS A 456 -3.84 -19.16 4.17
C LYS A 456 -2.41 -19.15 3.63
N GLY A 457 -1.92 -18.02 3.15
CA GLY A 457 -0.57 -17.86 2.62
C GLY A 457 -0.39 -16.53 1.90
N THR A 458 0.81 -15.97 1.99
CA THR A 458 1.20 -14.72 1.33
C THR A 458 2.24 -15.04 0.25
N PRO A 459 1.90 -14.88 -1.05
CA PRO A 459 2.83 -15.07 -2.16
C PRO A 459 3.75 -13.87 -2.38
N GLU A 460 4.82 -14.07 -3.15
CA GLU A 460 5.61 -12.98 -3.73
C GLU A 460 4.85 -12.43 -4.95
N LEU A 461 4.53 -11.13 -4.93
CA LEU A 461 3.77 -10.50 -6.01
C LEU A 461 4.71 -10.13 -7.18
N ASP A 462 5.07 -11.12 -7.99
CA ASP A 462 6.02 -10.98 -9.10
C ASP A 462 5.46 -11.43 -10.45
N GLY A 463 4.23 -11.96 -10.49
CA GLY A 463 3.60 -12.44 -11.70
C GLY A 463 3.93 -13.90 -12.04
N ARG A 464 4.56 -14.65 -11.12
CA ARG A 464 4.92 -16.06 -11.27
C ARG A 464 4.09 -16.95 -10.35
N LEU A 465 4.04 -18.23 -10.69
CA LEU A 465 3.26 -19.20 -9.93
C LEU A 465 4.07 -19.73 -8.74
N ASP A 466 3.92 -19.10 -7.59
CA ASP A 466 4.53 -19.58 -6.35
C ASP A 466 4.10 -21.01 -6.02
N GLY A 467 5.03 -21.79 -5.47
CA GLY A 467 4.77 -23.19 -5.09
C GLY A 467 3.61 -23.35 -4.10
N ILE A 468 3.39 -22.37 -3.21
CA ILE A 468 2.35 -22.43 -2.18
C ILE A 468 0.92 -22.37 -2.75
N TYR A 469 0.71 -21.72 -3.90
CA TYR A 469 -0.59 -21.72 -4.59
C TYR A 469 -1.05 -23.14 -4.93
N LYS A 470 -0.10 -24.03 -5.24
CA LYS A 470 -0.38 -25.40 -5.70
C LYS A 470 -0.94 -26.30 -4.59
N ASP A 471 -0.72 -25.97 -3.32
CA ASP A 471 -1.28 -26.70 -2.17
C ASP A 471 -2.65 -26.17 -1.73
N SER A 472 -3.08 -25.04 -2.27
CA SER A 472 -4.41 -24.47 -2.01
C SER A 472 -5.45 -24.96 -3.02
N TYR A 473 -6.22 -24.04 -3.63
CA TYR A 473 -7.30 -24.37 -4.56
C TYR A 473 -6.97 -23.84 -5.94
N LYS A 474 -7.19 -24.69 -6.94
CA LYS A 474 -7.04 -24.39 -8.36
C LYS A 474 -8.38 -24.58 -9.08
N ILE A 475 -8.73 -23.62 -9.93
CA ILE A 475 -9.76 -23.77 -10.96
C ILE A 475 -9.06 -23.97 -12.31
N ASP A 476 -9.52 -24.98 -13.05
CA ASP A 476 -9.08 -25.26 -14.41
C ASP A 476 -10.25 -25.11 -15.37
N THR A 477 -10.13 -24.18 -16.32
CA THR A 477 -11.19 -23.94 -17.32
C THR A 477 -11.49 -25.17 -18.18
N ILE A 478 -10.53 -26.08 -18.39
CA ILE A 478 -10.76 -27.35 -19.11
C ILE A 478 -11.70 -28.27 -18.31
N GLU A 479 -11.55 -28.32 -16.99
CA GLU A 479 -12.47 -29.06 -16.12
C GLU A 479 -13.87 -28.41 -16.11
N LEU A 480 -13.95 -27.08 -16.12
CA LEU A 480 -15.24 -26.37 -16.24
C LEU A 480 -15.97 -26.69 -17.54
N ILE A 481 -15.25 -26.89 -18.65
CA ILE A 481 -15.85 -27.31 -19.92
C ILE A 481 -16.40 -28.74 -19.79
N LYS A 482 -15.64 -29.65 -19.20
CA LYS A 482 -16.08 -31.05 -18.97
C LYS A 482 -17.32 -31.14 -18.08
N GLU A 483 -17.46 -30.22 -17.13
CA GLU A 483 -18.61 -30.11 -16.24
C GLU A 483 -19.81 -29.34 -16.83
N HIS A 484 -19.70 -28.85 -18.08
CA HIS A 484 -20.67 -27.95 -18.72
C HIS A 484 -20.96 -26.67 -17.93
N ASN A 485 -19.92 -26.08 -17.33
CA ASN A 485 -20.01 -24.83 -16.55
C ASN A 485 -19.33 -23.63 -17.21
N LEU A 486 -18.76 -23.79 -18.41
CA LEU A 486 -18.17 -22.70 -19.21
C LEU A 486 -18.97 -22.50 -20.51
N LYS A 487 -19.22 -21.24 -20.85
CA LYS A 487 -19.98 -20.85 -22.05
C LYS A 487 -19.36 -19.65 -22.75
N THR A 488 -19.66 -19.48 -24.03
CA THR A 488 -19.38 -18.25 -24.75
C THR A 488 -20.28 -17.13 -24.23
N GLY A 489 -19.74 -15.93 -24.08
CA GLY A 489 -20.43 -14.73 -23.63
C GLY A 489 -20.65 -13.78 -24.80
N TRP A 490 -20.06 -12.58 -24.70
CA TRP A 490 -20.08 -11.60 -25.76
C TRP A 490 -19.15 -11.99 -26.92
N VAL A 491 -19.67 -11.97 -28.16
CA VAL A 491 -18.92 -12.24 -29.39
C VAL A 491 -19.08 -11.06 -30.33
N ASN A 492 -17.98 -10.49 -30.82
CA ASN A 492 -17.98 -9.36 -31.75
C ASN A 492 -17.05 -9.61 -32.93
N ASP A 493 -17.59 -9.46 -34.15
CA ASP A 493 -16.94 -9.56 -35.47
C ASP A 493 -15.81 -10.61 -35.67
N VAL A 494 -15.83 -11.79 -35.04
CA VAL A 494 -14.85 -12.88 -35.26
C VAL A 494 -15.39 -14.11 -36.02
N PRO A 495 -15.83 -14.01 -37.29
CA PRO A 495 -16.41 -15.15 -38.02
C PRO A 495 -15.50 -16.38 -38.16
N GLN A 496 -14.18 -16.22 -38.08
CA GLN A 496 -13.23 -17.31 -38.25
C GLN A 496 -13.05 -18.12 -36.96
N LEU A 497 -12.83 -17.45 -35.82
CA LEU A 497 -12.70 -18.07 -34.50
C LEU A 497 -13.93 -18.91 -34.13
N VAL A 498 -15.14 -18.37 -34.34
CA VAL A 498 -16.39 -19.09 -34.09
C VAL A 498 -16.50 -20.34 -34.98
N LYS A 499 -16.04 -20.28 -36.23
CA LYS A 499 -16.00 -21.46 -37.11
C LYS A 499 -14.99 -22.48 -36.63
N ASP A 500 -13.87 -22.05 -36.07
CA ASP A 500 -12.81 -22.95 -35.62
C ASP A 500 -13.23 -23.66 -34.32
N TYR A 501 -13.87 -22.95 -33.37
CA TYR A 501 -14.55 -23.58 -32.22
C TYR A 501 -15.63 -24.58 -32.67
N TYR A 502 -16.43 -24.23 -33.69
CA TYR A 502 -17.42 -25.16 -34.24
C TYR A 502 -16.77 -26.39 -34.89
N LYS A 503 -15.73 -26.23 -35.71
CA LYS A 503 -15.01 -27.34 -36.35
C LYS A 503 -14.30 -28.24 -35.34
N ALA A 504 -13.81 -27.67 -34.24
CA ALA A 504 -13.31 -28.44 -33.10
C ALA A 504 -14.41 -29.14 -32.32
N GLY A 505 -15.69 -28.90 -32.63
CA GLY A 505 -16.81 -29.46 -31.91
C GLY A 505 -16.97 -28.87 -30.51
N LEU A 506 -16.38 -27.71 -30.23
CA LEU A 506 -16.50 -27.02 -28.94
C LEU A 506 -17.83 -26.26 -28.81
N ILE A 507 -18.47 -25.92 -29.93
CA ILE A 507 -19.80 -25.28 -29.99
C ILE A 507 -20.65 -25.88 -31.12
N ALA A 508 -21.97 -25.68 -31.08
CA ALA A 508 -22.90 -26.20 -32.09
C ALA A 508 -23.07 -25.25 -33.31
N GLU A 509 -23.39 -25.80 -34.48
CA GLU A 509 -23.50 -25.04 -35.76
C GLU A 509 -24.57 -23.93 -35.71
N ASN A 510 -24.22 -22.73 -36.22
CA ASN A 510 -25.11 -21.58 -36.41
C ASN A 510 -25.71 -20.94 -35.14
N SER A 511 -24.89 -20.38 -34.24
CA SER A 511 -25.44 -19.37 -33.34
C SER A 511 -24.46 -18.29 -32.91
N ASP A 512 -24.83 -17.05 -33.21
CA ASP A 512 -24.18 -15.82 -32.76
C ASP A 512 -24.58 -15.50 -31.29
N LYS A 513 -24.83 -16.53 -30.47
CA LYS A 513 -25.37 -16.42 -29.10
C LYS A 513 -24.55 -17.26 -28.13
N SER A 514 -24.61 -16.87 -26.85
CA SER A 514 -24.03 -17.61 -25.73
C SER A 514 -24.39 -19.10 -25.77
N GLN A 515 -23.38 -19.97 -25.90
CA GLN A 515 -23.50 -21.43 -25.91
C GLN A 515 -22.52 -22.05 -24.91
N PHE A 516 -22.96 -23.12 -24.25
CA PHE A 516 -22.05 -23.95 -23.46
C PHE A 516 -21.00 -24.58 -24.37
N LEU A 517 -19.76 -24.62 -23.87
CA LEU A 517 -18.71 -25.39 -24.52
C LEU A 517 -19.00 -26.88 -24.33
N LEU A 518 -18.78 -27.62 -25.41
CA LEU A 518 -19.06 -29.05 -25.49
C LEU A 518 -17.83 -29.85 -25.07
N ALA A 519 -18.01 -30.71 -24.07
CA ALA A 519 -16.94 -31.53 -23.49
C ALA A 519 -16.33 -32.55 -24.46
N ASP A 520 -17.04 -32.91 -25.53
CA ASP A 520 -16.60 -33.83 -26.59
C ASP A 520 -15.84 -33.13 -27.73
N GLY A 521 -15.68 -31.80 -27.66
CA GLY A 521 -14.84 -31.05 -28.58
C GLY A 521 -13.34 -31.26 -28.35
N LYS A 522 -12.52 -30.75 -29.27
CA LYS A 522 -11.04 -30.80 -29.20
C LYS A 522 -10.50 -29.76 -28.21
N LEU A 523 -10.39 -30.16 -26.94
CA LEU A 523 -9.93 -29.30 -25.82
C LEU A 523 -8.42 -28.99 -25.85
N ASP A 524 -7.68 -29.63 -26.73
CA ASP A 524 -6.25 -29.42 -27.00
C ASP A 524 -5.99 -28.52 -28.21
N SER A 525 -7.04 -27.92 -28.78
CA SER A 525 -6.91 -27.00 -29.91
C SER A 525 -6.06 -25.79 -29.53
N ASP A 526 -5.13 -25.43 -30.40
CA ASP A 526 -4.25 -24.27 -30.26
C ASP A 526 -5.02 -22.95 -30.13
N PHE A 527 -6.15 -22.80 -30.82
CA PHE A 527 -7.01 -21.61 -30.74
C PHE A 527 -7.96 -21.55 -29.53
N LEU A 528 -7.95 -22.54 -28.62
CA LEU A 528 -8.79 -22.49 -27.42
C LEU A 528 -8.07 -21.69 -26.34
N VAL A 529 -8.57 -20.48 -26.05
CA VAL A 529 -8.15 -19.76 -24.84
C VAL A 529 -8.55 -20.57 -23.60
N ARG A 530 -7.60 -20.82 -22.70
CA ARG A 530 -7.85 -21.54 -21.44
C ARG A 530 -7.00 -20.96 -20.32
N ALA A 531 -7.49 -21.06 -19.09
CA ALA A 531 -6.78 -20.58 -17.91
C ALA A 531 -6.73 -21.60 -16.77
N GLU A 532 -5.64 -21.51 -16.00
CA GLU A 532 -5.45 -22.10 -14.68
C GLU A 532 -5.45 -20.96 -13.65
N ILE A 533 -6.34 -21.03 -12.66
CA ILE A 533 -6.52 -19.97 -11.65
C ILE A 533 -6.26 -20.54 -10.27
N TYR A 534 -5.40 -19.90 -9.50
CA TYR A 534 -5.01 -20.31 -8.15
C TYR A 534 -5.35 -19.23 -7.14
N PHE A 535 -5.64 -19.66 -5.91
CA PHE A 535 -6.14 -18.77 -4.87
C PHE A 535 -5.37 -18.99 -3.57
N LEU A 536 -5.07 -17.88 -2.89
CA LEU A 536 -4.57 -17.84 -1.51
C LEU A 536 -5.24 -16.66 -0.80
N TRP A 537 -5.15 -16.63 0.52
CA TRP A 537 -5.55 -15.46 1.30
C TRP A 537 -4.64 -15.28 2.52
N ASP A 538 -4.55 -14.07 3.04
CA ASP A 538 -3.94 -13.82 4.36
C ASP A 538 -4.84 -12.86 5.17
N ASP A 539 -4.33 -12.35 6.29
CA ASP A 539 -5.11 -11.47 7.16
C ASP A 539 -5.46 -10.13 6.51
N ASP A 540 -4.83 -9.76 5.40
CA ASP A 540 -4.98 -8.45 4.74
C ASP A 540 -5.57 -8.53 3.34
N ALA A 541 -5.37 -9.61 2.58
CA ALA A 541 -5.74 -9.70 1.18
C ALA A 541 -6.19 -11.10 0.72
N LEU A 542 -6.98 -11.11 -0.36
CA LEU A 542 -7.16 -12.28 -1.22
C LEU A 542 -6.15 -12.19 -2.39
N TYR A 543 -5.55 -13.31 -2.75
CA TYR A 543 -4.60 -13.41 -3.85
C TYR A 543 -5.15 -14.31 -4.95
N ILE A 544 -5.01 -13.87 -6.21
CA ILE A 544 -5.43 -14.63 -7.38
C ILE A 544 -4.28 -14.63 -8.39
N PHE A 545 -3.75 -15.81 -8.68
CA PHE A 545 -2.81 -16.02 -9.77
C PHE A 545 -3.55 -16.68 -10.94
N THR A 546 -3.39 -16.14 -12.15
CA THR A 546 -4.01 -16.65 -13.36
C THR A 546 -2.97 -16.86 -14.45
N LYS A 547 -2.85 -18.09 -14.94
CA LYS A 547 -2.07 -18.42 -16.14
C LYS A 547 -3.03 -18.66 -17.30
N VAL A 548 -2.90 -17.88 -18.38
CA VAL A 548 -3.76 -17.97 -19.56
C VAL A 548 -2.94 -18.47 -20.74
N HIS A 549 -3.36 -19.59 -21.31
CA HIS A 549 -2.86 -20.09 -22.58
C HIS A 549 -3.69 -19.52 -23.72
N ASP A 550 -3.02 -18.89 -24.67
CA ASP A 550 -3.59 -18.33 -25.88
C ASP A 550 -2.58 -18.46 -27.02
N ASN A 551 -3.05 -18.80 -28.21
CA ASN A 551 -2.22 -18.88 -29.41
C ASN A 551 -1.97 -17.51 -30.06
N GLU A 552 -2.73 -16.48 -29.71
CA GLU A 552 -2.55 -15.13 -30.22
C GLU A 552 -2.54 -14.15 -29.05
N ILE A 553 -1.34 -13.92 -28.48
CA ILE A 553 -1.14 -13.01 -27.36
C ILE A 553 -0.79 -11.63 -27.90
N LEU A 554 -1.66 -10.64 -27.68
CA LEU A 554 -1.43 -9.25 -28.06
C LEU A 554 -0.77 -8.48 -26.90
N ASP A 555 0.54 -8.30 -26.97
CA ASP A 555 1.25 -7.37 -26.08
C ASP A 555 1.05 -5.93 -26.57
N VAL A 556 0.07 -5.25 -25.97
CA VAL A 556 -0.30 -3.87 -26.32
C VAL A 556 0.89 -2.91 -26.21
N CYS A 557 1.77 -3.09 -25.22
CA CYS A 557 2.93 -2.24 -25.01
C CYS A 557 3.99 -2.47 -26.08
N ALA A 558 4.31 -3.72 -26.40
CA ALA A 558 5.25 -4.05 -27.47
C ALA A 558 4.73 -3.63 -28.86
N GLU A 559 3.42 -3.73 -29.11
CA GLU A 559 2.83 -3.39 -30.40
C GLU A 559 2.72 -1.89 -30.66
N THR A 560 2.48 -1.09 -29.63
CA THR A 560 2.26 0.36 -29.75
C THR A 560 3.48 1.20 -29.33
N GLY A 561 4.47 0.57 -28.71
CA GLY A 561 5.62 1.26 -28.12
C GLY A 561 5.28 2.04 -26.84
N CYS A 562 4.11 1.81 -26.25
CA CYS A 562 3.75 2.43 -24.97
C CYS A 562 4.37 1.69 -23.80
N THR A 563 4.61 2.42 -22.72
CA THR A 563 5.03 1.90 -21.42
C THR A 563 3.82 1.71 -20.50
N PRO A 564 3.92 0.91 -19.42
CA PRO A 564 2.88 0.85 -18.39
C PRO A 564 2.55 2.24 -17.79
N ASP A 565 3.53 3.15 -17.73
CA ASP A 565 3.32 4.54 -17.30
C ASP A 565 2.48 5.35 -18.29
N ASP A 566 2.62 5.07 -19.58
CA ASP A 566 1.76 5.68 -20.61
C ASP A 566 0.31 5.20 -20.44
N LEU A 567 0.07 3.96 -19.99
CA LEU A 567 -1.29 3.47 -19.72
C LEU A 567 -1.96 4.20 -18.54
N VAL A 568 -1.19 4.59 -17.52
CA VAL A 568 -1.68 5.37 -16.37
C VAL A 568 -2.21 6.73 -16.82
N THR A 569 -1.50 7.38 -17.75
CA THR A 569 -1.78 8.74 -18.22
C THR A 569 -2.76 8.79 -19.41
N ALA A 570 -2.70 7.80 -20.32
CA ALA A 570 -3.44 7.81 -21.58
C ALA A 570 -4.88 7.27 -21.49
N VAL A 571 -5.22 6.46 -20.47
CA VAL A 571 -6.54 5.82 -20.36
C VAL A 571 -7.52 6.72 -19.59
N GLY A 572 -8.42 7.40 -20.32
CA GLY A 572 -9.52 8.21 -19.78
C GLY A 572 -10.89 7.52 -19.78
N ALA A 573 -11.91 8.22 -19.23
CA ALA A 573 -13.23 7.72 -18.79
C ALA A 573 -14.19 7.08 -19.84
N SER A 574 -13.69 6.64 -20.99
CA SER A 574 -14.49 6.05 -22.09
C SER A 574 -13.83 4.91 -22.89
N ASP A 575 -12.56 4.59 -22.70
CA ASP A 575 -11.83 3.70 -23.62
C ASP A 575 -11.25 2.50 -22.87
N LEU A 576 -11.75 1.31 -23.20
CA LEU A 576 -11.50 0.08 -22.46
C LEU A 576 -10.52 -0.82 -23.22
N LEU A 577 -9.34 -1.03 -22.64
CA LEU A 577 -8.44 -2.15 -22.94
C LEU A 577 -9.04 -3.53 -22.59
N LEU A 578 -10.28 -3.57 -22.07
CA LEU A 578 -11.00 -4.75 -21.56
C LEU A 578 -11.18 -5.93 -22.52
N CYS A 579 -10.74 -5.81 -23.77
CA CYS A 579 -10.93 -6.87 -24.76
C CYS A 579 -9.61 -7.49 -25.21
N ASN A 580 -8.47 -6.82 -25.01
CA ASN A 580 -7.15 -7.37 -25.34
C ASN A 580 -6.65 -8.14 -24.12
N GLU A 581 -6.61 -9.48 -24.19
CA GLU A 581 -5.99 -10.36 -23.18
C GLU A 581 -6.52 -10.12 -21.75
N SER A 582 -7.70 -9.52 -21.65
CA SER A 582 -8.26 -9.04 -20.41
C SER A 582 -9.02 -10.16 -19.71
N LEU A 583 -8.98 -10.11 -18.40
CA LEU A 583 -9.67 -11.06 -17.54
C LEU A 583 -10.41 -10.32 -16.43
N ILE A 584 -11.55 -10.87 -16.02
CA ILE A 584 -12.38 -10.31 -14.96
C ILE A 584 -12.69 -11.41 -13.94
N HIS A 585 -12.38 -11.14 -12.68
CA HIS A 585 -12.74 -11.97 -11.55
C HIS A 585 -13.89 -11.34 -10.76
N ASP A 586 -14.97 -12.09 -10.57
CA ASP A 586 -16.06 -11.74 -9.67
C ASP A 586 -15.86 -12.47 -8.34
N VAL A 587 -15.87 -11.73 -7.24
CA VAL A 587 -15.79 -12.27 -5.88
C VAL A 587 -17.01 -11.77 -5.10
N ILE A 588 -17.88 -12.69 -4.68
CA ILE A 588 -19.18 -12.36 -4.09
C ILE A 588 -19.34 -13.07 -2.74
N PRO A 589 -19.16 -12.38 -1.60
CA PRO A 589 -19.36 -12.98 -0.29
C PRO A 589 -20.79 -13.53 -0.13
N LEU A 590 -20.92 -14.78 0.30
CA LEU A 590 -22.21 -15.50 0.31
C LEU A 590 -23.16 -14.91 1.36
N GLN A 591 -22.61 -14.51 2.52
CA GLN A 591 -23.39 -13.92 3.61
C GLN A 591 -23.85 -12.49 3.28
N ASN A 592 -23.18 -11.83 2.33
CA ASN A 592 -23.46 -10.44 2.00
C ASN A 592 -23.08 -10.06 0.56
N GLN A 593 -24.06 -10.14 -0.33
CA GLN A 593 -23.88 -9.80 -1.74
C GLN A 593 -23.65 -8.30 -2.01
N GLU A 594 -23.86 -7.42 -1.03
CA GLU A 594 -23.49 -5.99 -1.14
C GLU A 594 -21.96 -5.79 -1.15
N LEU A 595 -21.20 -6.77 -0.65
CA LEU A 595 -19.74 -6.75 -0.62
C LEU A 595 -19.09 -7.35 -1.88
N ALA A 596 -19.83 -7.45 -2.99
CA ALA A 596 -19.32 -8.05 -4.21
C ALA A 596 -18.27 -7.15 -4.90
N MET A 597 -17.14 -7.74 -5.30
CA MET A 597 -16.06 -7.09 -6.05
C MET A 597 -16.03 -7.60 -7.50
N ARG A 598 -15.59 -6.75 -8.43
CA ARG A 598 -15.38 -7.13 -9.83
C ARG A 598 -14.04 -6.61 -10.32
N LEU A 599 -13.04 -7.48 -10.32
CA LEU A 599 -11.66 -7.12 -10.57
C LEU A 599 -11.30 -7.36 -12.02
N GLY A 600 -11.09 -6.28 -12.78
CA GLY A 600 -10.62 -6.33 -14.16
C GLY A 600 -9.11 -6.13 -14.22
N ALA A 601 -8.42 -6.99 -14.97
CA ALA A 601 -6.99 -6.93 -15.15
C ALA A 601 -6.57 -7.19 -16.62
N ASN A 602 -5.46 -6.60 -17.02
CA ASN A 602 -4.82 -6.77 -18.33
C ASN A 602 -3.30 -6.90 -18.14
N PRO A 603 -2.63 -7.89 -18.76
CA PRO A 603 -1.18 -8.12 -18.61
C PRO A 603 -0.30 -6.94 -19.09
N ALA A 604 -0.85 -5.97 -19.83
CA ALA A 604 -0.13 -4.76 -20.21
C ALA A 604 0.04 -3.75 -19.06
N GLY A 605 -0.69 -3.91 -17.94
CA GLY A 605 -0.58 -3.03 -16.77
C GLY A 605 -1.82 -2.16 -16.52
N THR A 606 -3.01 -2.76 -16.57
CA THR A 606 -4.23 -2.11 -16.05
C THR A 606 -4.92 -3.01 -15.04
N TYR A 607 -5.30 -2.49 -13.87
CA TYR A 607 -5.94 -3.25 -12.80
C TYR A 607 -6.91 -2.38 -11.99
N GLY A 608 -8.15 -2.81 -11.81
CA GLY A 608 -9.12 -2.06 -10.99
C GLY A 608 -10.38 -2.83 -10.59
N ASP A 609 -11.07 -2.34 -9.55
CA ASP A 609 -12.36 -2.85 -9.10
C ASP A 609 -13.50 -2.06 -9.75
N GLN A 610 -14.14 -2.66 -10.75
CA GLN A 610 -15.23 -2.05 -11.53
C GLN A 610 -16.49 -1.80 -10.69
N LYS A 611 -16.61 -2.41 -9.51
CA LYS A 611 -17.74 -2.18 -8.59
C LYS A 611 -17.47 -1.06 -7.59
N ALA A 612 -16.24 -0.57 -7.45
CA ALA A 612 -15.91 0.52 -6.53
C ALA A 612 -16.73 1.80 -6.79
N CYS A 613 -17.11 2.08 -8.05
CA CYS A 613 -17.94 3.24 -8.41
C CYS A 613 -19.44 2.91 -8.66
N ALA A 614 -19.91 1.68 -8.45
CA ALA A 614 -21.26 1.27 -8.86
C ALA A 614 -22.36 1.90 -7.96
N GLY A 615 -23.16 2.84 -8.51
CA GLY A 615 -24.35 3.38 -7.83
C GLY A 615 -24.45 4.91 -7.73
N TYR A 616 -23.47 5.67 -8.26
CA TYR A 616 -23.45 7.14 -8.17
C TYR A 616 -23.44 7.82 -9.55
N ASP A 617 -24.19 8.91 -9.67
CA ASP A 617 -24.37 9.66 -10.94
C ASP A 617 -23.16 10.56 -11.29
N ASN A 618 -22.22 10.79 -10.37
CA ASN A 618 -21.10 11.73 -10.53
C ASN A 618 -19.72 11.05 -10.39
N ARG A 619 -18.91 11.13 -11.45
CA ARG A 619 -17.63 10.42 -11.60
C ARG A 619 -16.50 10.96 -10.71
N ASP A 620 -16.51 12.25 -10.38
CA ASP A 620 -15.50 12.89 -9.52
C ASP A 620 -15.56 12.43 -8.05
N GLN A 621 -16.65 11.80 -7.63
CA GLN A 621 -16.82 11.33 -6.25
C GLN A 621 -16.13 10.00 -6.00
N CYS A 622 -15.73 9.26 -7.04
CA CYS A 622 -15.22 7.90 -6.88
C CYS A 622 -13.82 7.84 -6.27
N GLU A 623 -12.99 8.87 -6.46
CA GLU A 623 -11.62 8.93 -5.92
C GLU A 623 -11.53 8.88 -4.39
N TYR A 624 -12.63 9.22 -3.69
CA TYR A 624 -12.68 9.28 -2.22
C TYR A 624 -13.60 8.21 -1.61
N LEU A 625 -14.04 7.22 -2.40
CA LEU A 625 -14.89 6.13 -1.91
C LEU A 625 -14.02 4.96 -1.48
N GLU A 626 -14.03 4.63 -0.19
CA GLU A 626 -13.53 3.35 0.30
C GLU A 626 -14.48 2.24 -0.15
N GLY A 627 -14.03 1.42 -1.12
CA GLY A 627 -14.74 0.25 -1.63
C GLY A 627 -14.72 -0.94 -0.66
N VAL A 628 -15.10 -2.11 -1.15
CA VAL A 628 -14.92 -3.38 -0.40
C VAL A 628 -13.44 -3.75 -0.39
N SER A 629 -12.78 -3.61 -1.54
CA SER A 629 -11.32 -3.64 -1.65
C SER A 629 -10.74 -2.22 -1.59
N GLU A 630 -9.45 -2.13 -1.29
CA GLU A 630 -8.66 -0.89 -1.43
C GLU A 630 -8.33 -0.57 -2.89
N ILE A 631 -8.69 -1.47 -3.82
CA ILE A 631 -8.47 -1.29 -5.25
C ILE A 631 -9.53 -0.34 -5.79
N SER A 632 -9.07 0.77 -6.36
CA SER A 632 -9.94 1.75 -6.98
C SER A 632 -10.44 1.28 -8.35
N ASP A 633 -11.54 1.85 -8.84
CA ASP A 633 -11.91 1.70 -10.25
C ASP A 633 -10.83 2.34 -11.13
N TRP A 634 -10.40 1.66 -12.20
CA TRP A 634 -9.31 2.18 -13.04
C TRP A 634 -9.71 3.42 -13.85
N VAL A 635 -10.98 3.55 -14.20
CA VAL A 635 -11.47 4.47 -15.24
C VAL A 635 -11.80 5.85 -14.68
N HIS A 636 -12.18 5.92 -13.40
CA HIS A 636 -12.76 7.12 -12.77
C HIS A 636 -11.91 7.74 -11.65
N VAL A 637 -10.64 7.38 -11.54
CA VAL A 637 -9.74 7.85 -10.49
C VAL A 637 -8.49 8.53 -11.04
N SER A 638 -7.79 9.26 -10.17
CA SER A 638 -6.55 9.96 -10.53
C SER A 638 -5.42 8.97 -10.86
N GLU A 639 -4.39 9.49 -11.55
CA GLU A 639 -3.18 8.73 -11.86
C GLU A 639 -2.49 8.16 -10.61
N ILE A 640 -2.61 8.84 -9.47
CA ILE A 640 -2.06 8.36 -8.18
C ILE A 640 -2.78 7.07 -7.76
N SER A 641 -4.11 7.05 -7.80
CA SER A 641 -4.88 5.85 -7.45
C SER A 641 -4.63 4.70 -8.44
N LYS A 642 -4.45 4.99 -9.74
CA LYS A 642 -4.04 3.97 -10.72
C LYS A 642 -2.67 3.37 -10.39
N ARG A 643 -1.69 4.19 -10.00
CA ARG A 643 -0.37 3.71 -9.55
C ARG A 643 -0.45 2.88 -8.28
N ASN A 644 -1.33 3.25 -7.34
CA ASN A 644 -1.58 2.45 -6.14
C ASN A 644 -2.25 1.10 -6.45
N ASN A 645 -3.13 1.05 -7.46
CA ASN A 645 -3.64 -0.24 -7.94
C ASN A 645 -2.50 -1.10 -8.50
N LEU A 646 -1.59 -0.51 -9.31
CA LEU A 646 -0.48 -1.25 -9.90
C LEU A 646 0.53 -1.80 -8.89
N SER A 647 0.64 -1.23 -7.68
CA SER A 647 1.45 -1.87 -6.62
C SER A 647 0.84 -3.17 -6.07
N ASN A 648 -0.38 -3.53 -6.48
CA ASN A 648 -1.09 -4.75 -6.12
C ASN A 648 -1.29 -5.67 -7.34
N PHE A 649 -0.50 -5.50 -8.40
CA PHE A 649 -0.60 -6.21 -9.67
C PHE A 649 0.79 -6.59 -10.20
N ALA A 650 0.93 -7.81 -10.72
CA ALA A 650 2.09 -8.24 -11.49
C ALA A 650 1.67 -9.16 -12.67
N SER A 651 2.48 -9.23 -13.72
CA SER A 651 2.19 -10.05 -14.91
C SER A 651 3.44 -10.32 -15.74
N GLU A 652 3.47 -11.47 -16.43
CA GLU A 652 4.53 -11.80 -17.38
C GLU A 652 3.96 -12.30 -18.72
N TYR A 653 4.64 -11.96 -19.82
CA TYR A 653 4.35 -12.50 -21.15
C TYR A 653 5.35 -13.61 -21.50
N HIS A 654 4.83 -14.78 -21.86
CA HIS A 654 5.60 -15.95 -22.30
C HIS A 654 5.17 -16.31 -23.73
N ILE A 655 5.37 -15.35 -24.65
CA ILE A 655 4.83 -15.41 -26.02
C ILE A 655 5.32 -16.64 -26.78
N GLU A 656 6.59 -17.02 -26.62
CA GLU A 656 7.18 -18.20 -27.26
C GLU A 656 6.55 -19.52 -26.78
N ASP A 657 6.12 -19.55 -25.51
CA ASP A 657 5.46 -20.70 -24.89
C ASP A 657 3.92 -20.66 -25.02
N GLY A 658 3.37 -19.62 -25.65
CA GLY A 658 1.93 -19.45 -25.89
C GLY A 658 1.11 -19.23 -24.63
N TYR A 659 1.64 -18.51 -23.64
CA TYR A 659 0.86 -18.09 -22.47
C TYR A 659 1.29 -16.73 -21.89
N TYR A 660 0.43 -16.17 -21.03
CA TYR A 660 0.75 -15.03 -20.18
C TYR A 660 0.22 -15.27 -18.76
N THR A 661 0.75 -14.54 -17.79
CA THR A 661 0.37 -14.64 -16.37
C THR A 661 -0.10 -13.30 -15.84
N VAL A 662 -1.04 -13.34 -14.90
CA VAL A 662 -1.52 -12.18 -14.15
C VAL A 662 -1.66 -12.60 -12.70
N GLU A 663 -1.07 -11.83 -11.80
CA GLU A 663 -1.14 -12.01 -10.36
C GLU A 663 -1.71 -10.77 -9.68
N LEU A 664 -2.73 -10.97 -8.86
CA LEU A 664 -3.50 -9.92 -8.24
C LEU A 664 -3.46 -10.07 -6.72
N ARG A 665 -3.06 -8.98 -6.05
CA ARG A 665 -3.31 -8.77 -4.62
C ARG A 665 -4.58 -7.94 -4.45
N ILE A 666 -5.48 -8.38 -3.58
CA ILE A 666 -6.79 -7.76 -3.36
C ILE A 666 -6.89 -7.38 -1.88
N PRO A 667 -6.37 -6.22 -1.47
CA PRO A 667 -6.44 -5.77 -0.09
C PRO A 667 -7.89 -5.41 0.26
N ILE A 668 -8.36 -5.85 1.43
CA ILE A 668 -9.74 -5.64 1.87
C ILE A 668 -9.80 -4.52 2.91
N THR A 669 -10.72 -3.57 2.71
CA THR A 669 -10.75 -2.35 3.52
C THR A 669 -11.13 -2.63 4.97
N GLU A 670 -10.60 -1.82 5.88
CA GLU A 670 -11.03 -1.80 7.29
C GLU A 670 -12.27 -0.94 7.53
N ARG A 671 -12.96 -0.52 6.46
CA ARG A 671 -14.14 0.34 6.55
C ARG A 671 -15.19 -0.31 7.45
N ASP A 672 -15.76 0.50 8.36
CA ASP A 672 -16.86 0.06 9.20
C ASP A 672 -18.07 -0.37 8.35
N TYR A 673 -18.55 -1.58 8.59
CA TYR A 673 -19.74 -2.14 7.98
C TYR A 673 -20.44 -3.08 8.98
N ALA A 674 -21.73 -2.81 9.23
CA ALA A 674 -22.58 -3.62 10.12
C ALA A 674 -22.02 -3.85 11.56
N GLY A 675 -21.28 -2.87 12.10
CA GLY A 675 -20.77 -2.91 13.49
C GLY A 675 -19.41 -3.59 13.66
N THR A 676 -18.72 -3.90 12.57
CA THR A 676 -17.31 -4.32 12.54
C THR A 676 -16.67 -3.87 11.21
N THR A 677 -15.46 -4.31 10.87
CA THR A 677 -14.80 -3.94 9.60
C THR A 677 -15.18 -4.89 8.48
N ILE A 678 -15.17 -4.41 7.22
CA ILE A 678 -15.38 -5.27 6.03
C ILE A 678 -14.36 -6.41 6.00
N LYS A 679 -13.08 -6.12 6.29
CA LYS A 679 -12.02 -7.12 6.46
C LYS A 679 -12.45 -8.26 7.39
N ASN A 680 -12.93 -7.93 8.59
CA ASN A 680 -13.40 -8.94 9.56
C ASN A 680 -14.67 -9.69 9.10
N GLN A 681 -15.49 -9.10 8.23
CA GLN A 681 -16.64 -9.77 7.63
C GLN A 681 -16.27 -10.76 6.53
N PHE A 682 -15.15 -10.57 5.83
CA PHE A 682 -14.83 -11.33 4.61
C PHE A 682 -13.57 -12.18 4.70
N LEU A 683 -12.47 -11.67 5.25
CA LEU A 683 -11.19 -12.40 5.35
C LEU A 683 -11.07 -13.11 6.70
N HIS A 684 -11.79 -14.22 6.86
CA HIS A 684 -11.63 -15.08 8.02
C HIS A 684 -11.92 -16.55 7.69
N THR A 685 -11.33 -17.44 8.47
CA THR A 685 -11.52 -18.88 8.35
C THR A 685 -13.00 -19.27 8.43
N GLY A 686 -13.43 -20.12 7.51
CA GLY A 686 -14.81 -20.60 7.36
C GLY A 686 -15.68 -19.73 6.45
N GLU A 687 -15.27 -18.51 6.10
CA GLU A 687 -16.06 -17.63 5.25
C GLU A 687 -16.20 -18.18 3.83
N LYS A 688 -17.36 -17.92 3.22
CA LYS A 688 -17.70 -18.45 1.89
C LYS A 688 -17.94 -17.32 0.90
N PHE A 689 -17.41 -17.49 -0.30
CA PHE A 689 -17.69 -16.59 -1.40
C PHE A 689 -17.92 -17.34 -2.70
N ASP A 690 -18.79 -16.79 -3.52
CA ASP A 690 -19.03 -17.24 -4.87
C ASP A 690 -18.03 -16.56 -5.81
N TYR A 691 -17.28 -17.36 -6.56
CA TYR A 691 -16.32 -16.91 -7.55
C TYR A 691 -16.83 -17.08 -8.98
N GLY A 692 -16.63 -16.06 -9.82
CA GLY A 692 -16.91 -16.09 -11.26
C GLY A 692 -15.75 -15.55 -12.10
N LEU A 693 -15.67 -15.99 -13.36
CA LEU A 693 -14.60 -15.63 -14.29
C LEU A 693 -15.17 -15.20 -15.65
N PHE A 694 -14.55 -14.18 -16.23
CA PHE A 694 -14.66 -13.81 -17.64
C PHE A 694 -13.26 -13.73 -18.26
N LEU A 695 -13.05 -14.39 -19.39
CA LEU A 695 -11.82 -14.36 -20.19
C LEU A 695 -12.14 -13.78 -21.57
N TYR A 696 -11.32 -12.87 -22.06
CA TYR A 696 -11.47 -12.30 -23.40
C TYR A 696 -10.36 -12.80 -24.31
N ASP A 697 -10.74 -13.33 -25.47
CA ASP A 697 -9.88 -13.78 -26.56
C ASP A 697 -10.04 -12.79 -27.73
N ALA A 698 -9.00 -12.03 -28.03
CA ALA A 698 -8.95 -11.06 -29.12
C ALA A 698 -8.03 -11.55 -30.26
N ARG A 699 -8.44 -11.29 -31.52
CA ARG A 699 -7.79 -11.88 -32.71
C ARG A 699 -7.25 -10.88 -33.73
N THR A 700 -7.23 -9.59 -33.41
CA THR A 700 -6.68 -8.57 -34.32
C THR A 700 -6.07 -7.42 -33.56
N LYS A 701 -4.90 -6.95 -34.05
CA LYS A 701 -4.20 -5.74 -33.60
C LYS A 701 -5.14 -4.55 -33.39
N ALA A 702 -4.92 -3.81 -32.31
CA ALA A 702 -5.58 -2.53 -32.09
C ALA A 702 -5.09 -1.49 -33.11
N TYR A 703 -5.95 -1.05 -34.03
CA TYR A 703 -5.68 0.12 -34.89
C TYR A 703 -6.37 1.35 -34.31
N SER A 704 -5.61 2.28 -33.73
CA SER A 704 -6.06 3.66 -33.48
C SER A 704 -4.85 4.61 -33.27
N SER A 705 -4.90 5.81 -33.86
CA SER A 705 -3.87 6.86 -33.77
C SER A 705 -3.91 7.66 -32.46
N SER A 706 -4.78 7.28 -31.53
CA SER A 706 -4.85 7.80 -30.17
C SER A 706 -5.49 6.70 -29.32
N PHE A 707 -4.89 6.38 -28.16
CA PHE A 707 -5.39 5.34 -27.24
C PHE A 707 -6.88 5.53 -26.86
N SER A 708 -7.43 6.73 -27.10
CA SER A 708 -8.85 7.13 -27.00
C SER A 708 -9.80 6.48 -28.03
N GLY A 709 -9.56 5.23 -28.43
CA GLY A 709 -10.34 4.58 -29.49
C GLY A 709 -9.95 3.14 -29.81
N ALA A 710 -9.04 2.52 -29.06
CA ALA A 710 -8.78 1.09 -29.18
C ALA A 710 -9.99 0.31 -28.67
N SER A 711 -10.84 -0.14 -29.58
CA SER A 711 -11.78 -1.22 -29.32
C SER A 711 -11.32 -2.41 -30.14
N ALA A 712 -11.03 -3.54 -29.50
CA ALA A 712 -10.96 -4.79 -30.24
C ALA A 712 -12.34 -4.97 -30.90
N GLN A 713 -12.42 -4.85 -32.23
CA GLN A 713 -13.66 -5.13 -32.95
C GLN A 713 -13.88 -6.64 -33.13
N HIS A 714 -12.83 -7.44 -32.87
CA HIS A 714 -12.76 -8.87 -33.12
C HIS A 714 -12.39 -9.62 -31.83
N PHE A 715 -13.38 -9.97 -31.01
CA PHE A 715 -13.15 -10.75 -29.78
C PHE A 715 -14.28 -11.75 -29.49
N MET A 716 -13.93 -12.76 -28.68
CA MET A 716 -14.86 -13.68 -28.05
C MET A 716 -14.59 -13.75 -26.55
N GLN A 717 -15.66 -13.62 -25.76
CA GLN A 717 -15.59 -13.80 -24.31
C GLN A 717 -15.97 -15.23 -23.94
N LEU A 718 -15.20 -15.85 -23.05
CA LEU A 718 -15.61 -17.04 -22.30
C LEU A 718 -16.00 -16.63 -20.89
N GLN A 719 -17.07 -17.22 -20.37
CA GLN A 719 -17.55 -16.93 -19.02
C GLN A 719 -18.13 -18.15 -18.34
N MET A 720 -18.05 -18.17 -17.01
CA MET A 720 -18.72 -19.17 -16.20
C MET A 720 -20.25 -19.01 -16.28
N ASP A 721 -20.98 -20.13 -16.25
CA ASP A 721 -22.45 -20.11 -16.15
C ASP A 721 -22.92 -20.00 -14.69
N LYS A 722 -22.26 -20.75 -13.80
CA LYS A 722 -22.50 -20.72 -12.37
C LYS A 722 -21.22 -20.41 -11.64
N ASN A 723 -21.34 -19.57 -10.62
CA ASN A 723 -20.25 -19.30 -9.71
C ASN A 723 -19.89 -20.57 -8.93
N ILE A 724 -18.63 -20.66 -8.54
CA ILE A 724 -18.12 -21.71 -7.66
C ILE A 724 -18.05 -21.14 -6.25
N THR A 725 -18.75 -21.76 -5.31
CA THR A 725 -18.62 -21.41 -3.90
C THR A 725 -17.30 -21.94 -3.35
N MET A 726 -16.50 -21.05 -2.80
CA MET A 726 -15.20 -21.28 -2.19
C MET A 726 -15.29 -21.03 -0.70
N VAL A 727 -14.39 -21.66 0.08
CA VAL A 727 -14.36 -21.53 1.54
C VAL A 727 -12.93 -21.18 1.97
N LEU A 728 -12.78 -20.11 2.74
CA LEU A 728 -11.49 -19.73 3.33
C LEU A 728 -11.14 -20.69 4.48
N SER A 729 -9.89 -21.14 4.53
CA SER A 729 -9.33 -21.98 5.58
C SER A 729 -8.11 -21.31 6.19
N GLY A 730 -8.00 -21.36 7.51
CA GLY A 730 -6.82 -20.92 8.26
C GLY A 730 -5.69 -21.96 8.26
N GLU A 731 -5.80 -23.04 7.48
CA GLU A 731 -4.69 -23.94 7.23
C GLU A 731 -3.66 -23.22 6.33
N GLU A 732 -2.42 -23.11 6.81
CA GLU A 732 -1.31 -22.55 6.03
C GLU A 732 -0.99 -23.44 4.83
N ALA A 733 -0.98 -22.85 3.63
CA ALA A 733 -0.54 -23.48 2.40
C ALA A 733 0.94 -23.84 2.49
N LYS A 734 1.28 -25.06 2.08
CA LYS A 734 2.65 -25.58 2.16
C LYS A 734 3.23 -25.71 0.77
N LEU A 735 4.55 -25.54 0.68
CA LEU A 735 5.25 -25.96 -0.53
C LEU A 735 5.06 -27.46 -0.75
N PRO A 736 4.66 -27.90 -1.94
CA PRO A 736 4.47 -29.33 -2.22
C PRO A 736 5.80 -30.07 -2.12
N ASP A 737 5.77 -31.26 -1.50
CA ASP A 737 6.94 -32.16 -1.46
C ASP A 737 7.37 -32.50 -2.91
N CYS A 738 8.53 -32.00 -3.33
CA CYS A 738 9.06 -32.16 -4.69
C CYS A 738 10.43 -32.85 -4.67
N GLU A 739 10.67 -33.80 -5.58
CA GLU A 739 12.04 -34.11 -6.00
C GLU A 739 12.45 -32.99 -6.96
N HIS A 740 13.37 -32.11 -6.56
CA HIS A 740 13.65 -30.90 -7.33
C HIS A 740 14.12 -31.19 -8.76
N GLU A 741 13.35 -30.69 -9.73
CA GLU A 741 13.71 -30.63 -11.15
C GLU A 741 14.03 -29.17 -11.50
N TRP A 742 15.32 -28.82 -11.44
CA TRP A 742 15.81 -27.46 -11.65
C TRP A 742 15.72 -27.04 -13.11
N ASN A 743 15.21 -25.84 -13.35
CA ASN A 743 15.24 -25.20 -14.66
C ASN A 743 16.69 -25.07 -15.18
N THR A 744 16.84 -25.02 -16.50
CA THR A 744 18.16 -24.84 -17.14
C THR A 744 18.54 -23.38 -17.32
N GLU A 745 17.55 -22.49 -17.26
CA GLU A 745 17.72 -21.05 -17.43
C GLU A 745 17.64 -20.33 -16.10
N PHE A 746 18.27 -19.15 -16.06
CA PHE A 746 18.18 -18.26 -14.90
C PHE A 746 16.92 -17.42 -15.01
N THR A 747 16.15 -17.43 -13.94
CA THR A 747 15.06 -16.52 -13.69
C THR A 747 15.64 -15.22 -13.13
N ILE A 748 15.20 -14.05 -13.61
CA ILE A 748 15.62 -12.76 -13.03
C ILE A 748 14.72 -12.46 -11.83
N GLU A 749 15.27 -12.50 -10.61
CA GLU A 749 14.53 -12.17 -9.38
C GLU A 749 14.37 -10.68 -9.21
N LYS A 750 15.43 -9.94 -9.58
CA LYS A 750 15.45 -8.49 -9.54
C LYS A 750 16.19 -7.99 -10.77
N ALA A 751 15.53 -7.25 -11.65
CA ALA A 751 16.25 -6.62 -12.75
C ALA A 751 17.26 -5.59 -12.21
N ALA A 752 18.46 -5.56 -12.79
CA ALA A 752 19.44 -4.52 -12.47
C ALA A 752 18.94 -3.16 -12.99
N THR A 753 19.10 -2.11 -12.19
CA THR A 753 18.80 -0.74 -12.61
C THR A 753 20.11 0.00 -12.94
N CYS A 754 20.03 1.28 -13.32
CA CYS A 754 21.24 2.08 -13.56
C CYS A 754 22.13 2.23 -12.33
N THR A 755 21.58 2.13 -11.12
CA THR A 755 22.29 2.41 -9.87
C THR A 755 22.25 1.26 -8.87
N GLU A 756 21.29 0.34 -8.99
CA GLU A 756 21.17 -0.82 -8.11
C GLU A 756 21.46 -2.12 -8.87
N PRO A 757 22.18 -3.07 -8.24
CA PRO A 757 22.34 -4.39 -8.80
C PRO A 757 20.99 -5.12 -8.84
N GLY A 758 20.87 -6.01 -9.82
CA GLY A 758 19.83 -7.01 -9.92
C GLY A 758 20.28 -8.36 -9.37
N GLU A 759 19.40 -9.34 -9.46
CA GLU A 759 19.60 -10.71 -8.99
C GLU A 759 18.89 -11.67 -9.95
N ARG A 760 19.50 -12.84 -10.18
CA ARG A 760 18.89 -13.95 -10.93
C ARG A 760 19.23 -15.28 -10.27
N SER A 761 18.33 -16.25 -10.34
CA SER A 761 18.56 -17.58 -9.78
C SER A 761 17.93 -18.69 -10.63
N ILE A 762 18.16 -19.96 -10.30
CA ILE A 762 17.55 -21.10 -10.98
C ILE A 762 16.47 -21.69 -10.08
N HIS A 763 15.23 -21.74 -10.55
CA HIS A 763 14.11 -22.27 -9.78
C HIS A 763 13.81 -23.75 -10.11
N CYS A 764 13.13 -24.43 -9.20
CA CYS A 764 12.58 -25.75 -9.44
C CYS A 764 11.28 -25.66 -10.26
N SER A 765 11.19 -26.33 -11.40
CA SER A 765 9.99 -26.38 -12.26
C SER A 765 8.71 -26.87 -11.55
N ILE A 766 8.85 -27.56 -10.42
CA ILE A 766 7.73 -28.18 -9.70
C ILE A 766 7.26 -27.33 -8.51
N CYS A 767 8.18 -26.87 -7.67
CA CYS A 767 7.87 -26.22 -6.39
C CYS A 767 8.42 -24.79 -6.29
N ASP A 768 9.09 -24.31 -7.34
CA ASP A 768 9.68 -22.99 -7.46
C ASP A 768 10.74 -22.64 -6.40
N GLU A 769 11.19 -23.62 -5.62
CA GLU A 769 12.32 -23.41 -4.70
C GLU A 769 13.55 -22.94 -5.49
N VAL A 770 14.36 -22.05 -4.90
CA VAL A 770 15.60 -21.58 -5.49
C VAL A 770 16.68 -22.64 -5.33
N LYS A 771 17.33 -23.02 -6.43
CA LYS A 771 18.43 -23.98 -6.43
C LYS A 771 19.57 -23.48 -5.55
N PRO A 772 19.97 -24.25 -4.52
CA PRO A 772 21.03 -23.81 -3.62
C PRO A 772 22.32 -23.45 -4.38
N GLY A 773 22.78 -22.21 -4.20
CA GLY A 773 23.99 -21.68 -4.83
C GLY A 773 23.84 -21.21 -6.28
N SER A 774 22.60 -21.10 -6.80
CA SER A 774 22.34 -20.54 -8.12
C SER A 774 22.10 -19.03 -8.15
N VAL A 775 22.06 -18.35 -7.00
CA VAL A 775 21.85 -16.90 -6.95
C VAL A 775 23.06 -16.17 -7.51
N GLU A 776 22.84 -15.37 -8.56
CA GLU A 776 23.84 -14.53 -9.20
C GLU A 776 23.41 -13.06 -9.16
N VAL A 777 24.34 -12.19 -8.78
CA VAL A 777 24.14 -10.74 -8.82
C VAL A 777 24.32 -10.25 -10.25
N ILE A 778 23.33 -9.52 -10.76
CA ILE A 778 23.44 -8.76 -11.99
C ILE A 778 23.99 -7.39 -11.62
N GLU A 779 25.17 -7.03 -12.11
CA GLU A 779 25.77 -5.72 -11.81
C GLU A 779 24.85 -4.56 -12.24
N PRO A 780 24.86 -3.42 -11.52
CA PRO A 780 24.11 -2.24 -11.93
C PRO A 780 24.46 -1.90 -13.38
N LEU A 781 23.45 -1.59 -14.17
CA LEU A 781 23.64 -1.32 -15.59
C LEU A 781 24.61 -0.14 -15.80
N GLY A 782 24.63 0.81 -14.86
CA GLY A 782 25.31 2.10 -15.03
C GLY A 782 24.52 3.03 -15.94
N HIS A 783 24.76 4.33 -15.82
CA HIS A 783 24.14 5.30 -16.69
C HIS A 783 24.78 5.29 -18.08
N ASN A 784 23.96 5.20 -19.13
CA ASN A 784 24.38 5.33 -20.52
C ASN A 784 23.82 6.65 -21.08
N TYR A 785 24.54 7.75 -20.86
CA TYR A 785 24.12 9.08 -21.28
C TYR A 785 24.32 9.26 -22.79
N VAL A 786 23.23 9.55 -23.50
CA VAL A 786 23.20 10.03 -24.89
C VAL A 786 22.50 11.39 -24.85
N ASP A 787 23.11 12.42 -25.44
CA ASP A 787 22.62 13.81 -25.41
C ASP A 787 22.29 14.30 -23.98
N GLY A 788 23.17 14.00 -23.03
CA GLY A 788 23.03 14.43 -21.64
C GLY A 788 21.94 13.69 -20.86
N ILE A 789 21.30 12.65 -21.41
CA ILE A 789 20.29 11.84 -20.70
C ILE A 789 20.61 10.36 -20.76
N CYS A 790 20.49 9.69 -19.62
CA CYS A 790 20.67 8.25 -19.54
C CYS A 790 19.55 7.54 -20.33
N THR A 791 19.89 6.90 -21.44
CA THR A 791 18.99 6.09 -22.30
C THR A 791 18.29 4.94 -21.58
N ARG A 792 18.69 4.64 -20.34
CA ARG A 792 18.15 3.52 -19.55
C ARG A 792 17.24 3.96 -18.40
N CYS A 793 17.44 5.14 -17.84
CA CYS A 793 16.66 5.60 -16.67
C CYS A 793 16.21 7.06 -16.75
N HIS A 794 16.44 7.69 -17.90
CA HIS A 794 16.07 9.07 -18.21
C HIS A 794 16.57 10.13 -17.21
N LYS A 795 17.56 9.80 -16.38
CA LYS A 795 18.25 10.79 -15.54
C LYS A 795 19.06 11.70 -16.45
N VAL A 796 18.97 13.00 -16.21
CA VAL A 796 19.83 14.01 -16.84
C VAL A 796 21.20 13.90 -16.21
N GLN A 797 22.25 14.00 -17.03
CA GLN A 797 23.62 14.06 -16.61
C GLN A 797 23.79 15.28 -15.67
N PRO A 798 24.31 15.11 -14.45
CA PRO A 798 24.54 16.23 -13.54
C PRO A 798 25.44 17.27 -14.21
N VAL A 799 24.95 18.51 -14.31
CA VAL A 799 25.73 19.62 -14.87
C VAL A 799 26.72 20.07 -13.80
N THR A 800 28.02 20.13 -14.12
CA THR A 800 29.05 20.52 -13.15
C THR A 800 29.67 21.87 -13.52
N ALA A 801 29.38 22.92 -12.75
CA ALA A 801 30.00 24.21 -12.90
C ALA A 801 31.39 24.23 -12.24
N LYS A 802 32.43 24.56 -13.00
CA LYS A 802 33.82 24.67 -12.53
C LYS A 802 34.13 26.04 -11.94
N LYS A 803 35.14 26.07 -11.07
CA LYS A 803 35.56 27.29 -10.37
C LYS A 803 36.49 28.14 -11.24
N TYR A 804 36.01 29.28 -11.73
CA TYR A 804 36.77 30.23 -12.54
C TYR A 804 36.10 31.61 -12.57
N THR A 805 36.90 32.67 -12.69
CA THR A 805 36.43 34.04 -12.91
C THR A 805 36.63 34.39 -14.40
N PRO A 806 35.57 34.41 -15.23
CA PRO A 806 35.66 34.75 -16.65
C PRO A 806 35.88 36.26 -16.87
N SER A 807 36.23 36.62 -18.12
CA SER A 807 36.26 38.01 -18.57
C SER A 807 34.83 38.42 -18.91
N LEU A 808 34.21 39.25 -18.06
CA LEU A 808 32.86 39.73 -18.33
C LEU A 808 32.87 40.73 -19.51
N ASP A 809 32.72 40.22 -20.73
CA ASP A 809 32.78 40.96 -21.99
C ASP A 809 31.70 40.56 -23.01
N GLY A 810 30.87 39.55 -22.70
CA GLY A 810 29.76 39.12 -23.53
C GLY A 810 30.15 38.12 -24.61
N VAL A 811 31.40 37.66 -24.61
CA VAL A 811 31.92 36.62 -25.51
C VAL A 811 32.02 35.30 -24.74
N LEU A 812 31.76 34.18 -25.42
CA LEU A 812 31.88 32.85 -24.82
C LEU A 812 33.36 32.53 -24.58
N ASP A 813 33.82 32.61 -23.33
CA ASP A 813 35.17 32.23 -22.92
C ASP A 813 35.43 30.71 -23.09
N GLU A 814 36.64 30.32 -23.47
CA GLU A 814 37.07 28.91 -23.57
C GLU A 814 36.90 28.13 -22.25
N ALA A 815 36.92 28.83 -21.12
CA ALA A 815 36.69 28.27 -19.79
C ALA A 815 35.27 27.71 -19.61
N TYR A 816 34.26 28.33 -20.24
CA TYR A 816 32.88 27.84 -20.19
C TYR A 816 32.72 26.50 -20.92
N LEU A 817 33.48 26.30 -22.01
CA LEU A 817 33.41 25.08 -22.83
C LEU A 817 33.90 23.84 -22.07
N ASP A 818 34.82 24.02 -21.12
CA ASP A 818 35.32 22.94 -20.25
C ASP A 818 34.51 22.81 -18.95
N SER A 819 33.43 23.57 -18.80
CA SER A 819 32.52 23.52 -17.67
C SER A 819 31.17 22.92 -18.07
N GLY A 820 30.26 22.79 -17.11
CA GLY A 820 28.92 22.28 -17.35
C GLY A 820 28.09 23.21 -18.25
N SER A 821 27.27 22.62 -19.10
CA SER A 821 26.33 23.32 -19.97
C SER A 821 25.03 22.54 -20.16
N ILE A 822 24.01 23.21 -20.69
CA ILE A 822 22.73 22.64 -21.11
C ILE A 822 22.31 23.24 -22.46
N LYS A 823 21.47 22.52 -23.21
CA LYS A 823 20.88 22.99 -24.46
C LYS A 823 19.35 22.87 -24.43
N ALA A 824 18.64 23.92 -24.84
CA ALA A 824 17.19 24.00 -24.73
C ALA A 824 16.50 22.96 -25.63
N SER A 825 16.96 22.78 -26.88
CA SER A 825 16.45 21.74 -27.78
C SER A 825 16.64 20.32 -27.24
N GLU A 826 17.76 20.02 -26.56
CA GLU A 826 17.97 18.73 -25.90
C GLU A 826 16.99 18.53 -24.73
N LEU A 827 16.78 19.56 -23.90
CA LEU A 827 15.77 19.50 -22.84
C LEU A 827 14.36 19.28 -23.41
N ALA A 828 14.04 19.93 -24.53
CA ALA A 828 12.75 19.79 -25.20
C ALA A 828 12.53 18.38 -25.77
N LYS A 829 13.53 17.83 -26.46
CA LYS A 829 13.48 16.46 -26.99
C LYS A 829 13.23 15.41 -25.92
N ASN A 830 13.62 15.73 -24.69
CA ASN A 830 13.52 14.87 -23.53
C ASN A 830 12.33 15.20 -22.60
N GLY A 831 11.40 16.06 -23.03
CA GLY A 831 10.23 16.44 -22.25
C GLY A 831 10.53 17.27 -20.99
N LYS A 832 11.73 17.85 -20.90
CA LYS A 832 12.21 18.71 -19.79
C LYS A 832 12.11 20.20 -20.08
N LEU A 833 11.64 20.59 -21.27
CA LEU A 833 11.32 21.95 -21.63
C LEU A 833 9.86 22.00 -22.12
N SER A 834 9.12 23.00 -21.63
CA SER A 834 7.71 23.20 -22.00
C SER A 834 7.47 24.63 -22.43
N LEU A 835 6.43 24.81 -23.25
CA LEU A 835 5.90 26.13 -23.55
C LEU A 835 5.17 26.66 -22.31
N GLY A 836 5.71 27.70 -21.69
CA GLY A 836 5.16 28.30 -20.49
C GLY A 836 3.93 29.15 -20.78
N TRP A 837 4.14 30.30 -21.43
CA TRP A 837 3.04 31.21 -21.78
C TRP A 837 3.29 31.78 -23.17
N CYS A 838 2.23 31.90 -23.97
CA CYS A 838 2.27 32.43 -25.32
C CYS A 838 1.01 33.25 -25.60
N ASN A 839 1.16 34.31 -26.39
CA ASN A 839 0.04 35.18 -26.79
C ASN A 839 -0.02 35.40 -28.31
N SER A 840 0.54 34.46 -29.09
CA SER A 840 0.62 34.52 -30.55
C SER A 840 -0.02 33.30 -31.22
N GLU A 841 -1.16 33.47 -31.87
CA GLU A 841 -1.81 32.38 -32.64
C GLU A 841 -0.95 31.93 -33.85
N ASN A 842 -0.19 32.84 -34.48
CA ASN A 842 0.60 32.49 -35.68
C ASN A 842 1.93 31.80 -35.36
N THR A 843 2.54 32.08 -34.20
CA THR A 843 3.84 31.46 -33.83
C THR A 843 3.63 30.04 -33.31
N ILE A 844 2.54 29.80 -32.57
CA ILE A 844 2.13 28.44 -32.17
C ILE A 844 1.88 27.56 -33.40
N GLY A 845 1.21 28.09 -34.43
CA GLY A 845 1.00 27.35 -35.68
C GLY A 845 2.31 26.89 -36.34
N LYS A 846 3.37 27.71 -36.30
CA LYS A 846 4.69 27.33 -36.83
C LYS A 846 5.36 26.21 -36.02
N LEU A 847 5.18 26.17 -34.70
CA LEU A 847 5.67 25.08 -33.85
C LEU A 847 4.94 23.77 -34.14
N VAL A 848 3.63 23.83 -34.41
CA VAL A 848 2.83 22.69 -34.86
C VAL A 848 3.28 22.22 -36.24
N ASP A 849 3.48 23.13 -37.18
CA ASP A 849 3.97 22.80 -38.54
C ASP A 849 5.37 22.16 -38.52
N ALA A 850 6.22 22.56 -37.56
CA ALA A 850 7.54 21.96 -37.32
C ALA A 850 7.47 20.63 -36.55
N GLY A 851 6.28 20.16 -36.16
CA GLY A 851 6.09 18.94 -35.37
C GLY A 851 6.63 19.03 -33.94
N ILE A 852 6.96 20.24 -33.47
CA ILE A 852 7.44 20.48 -32.10
C ILE A 852 6.26 20.48 -31.11
N LEU A 853 5.06 20.88 -31.55
CA LEU A 853 3.81 20.73 -30.79
C LEU A 853 2.86 19.80 -31.54
N SER A 854 2.07 19.03 -30.80
CA SER A 854 1.01 18.19 -31.37
C SER A 854 -0.14 19.02 -31.96
N ASP A 855 -0.54 20.09 -31.27
CA ASP A 855 -1.56 21.02 -31.72
C ASP A 855 -1.42 22.39 -31.04
N ALA A 856 -2.26 23.34 -31.44
CA ALA A 856 -2.19 24.73 -30.97
C ALA A 856 -2.61 24.95 -29.51
N ASN A 857 -3.18 23.94 -28.84
CA ASN A 857 -3.53 23.99 -27.41
C ASN A 857 -2.49 23.27 -26.54
N SER A 858 -1.49 22.64 -27.14
CA SER A 858 -0.48 21.85 -26.45
C SER A 858 0.62 22.75 -25.88
N SER A 859 1.09 22.41 -24.68
CA SER A 859 2.24 23.06 -24.03
C SER A 859 3.49 22.18 -23.93
N ALA A 860 3.34 20.86 -24.15
CA ALA A 860 4.44 19.90 -24.16
C ALA A 860 5.12 19.85 -25.52
N LEU A 861 6.46 19.97 -25.53
CA LEU A 861 7.26 19.89 -26.76
C LEU A 861 7.53 18.41 -27.09
N LEU A 862 7.42 18.05 -28.37
CA LEU A 862 7.49 16.67 -28.84
C LEU A 862 8.93 16.25 -29.18
N PRO A 863 9.38 15.07 -28.73
CA PRO A 863 10.73 14.55 -28.99
C PRO A 863 11.15 14.53 -30.47
N GLY A 864 10.21 14.25 -31.37
CA GLY A 864 10.45 14.14 -32.82
C GLY A 864 10.30 15.44 -33.61
N GLY A 865 10.15 16.60 -32.95
CA GLY A 865 10.00 17.89 -33.62
C GLY A 865 11.26 18.37 -34.34
N ASP A 866 11.10 19.18 -35.38
CA ASP A 866 12.20 19.83 -36.09
C ASP A 866 12.73 21.04 -35.32
N TYR A 867 13.59 20.80 -34.33
CA TYR A 867 14.25 21.84 -33.53
C TYR A 867 15.30 22.66 -34.31
N THR A 868 15.52 22.39 -35.60
CA THR A 868 16.34 23.27 -36.46
C THR A 868 15.51 24.36 -37.15
N SER A 869 14.19 24.27 -37.04
CA SER A 869 13.26 25.28 -37.54
C SER A 869 13.44 26.61 -36.81
N SER A 870 13.44 27.72 -37.56
CA SER A 870 13.48 29.06 -36.97
C SER A 870 12.20 29.44 -36.20
N ALA A 871 11.21 28.54 -36.15
CA ALA A 871 10.04 28.69 -35.28
C ALA A 871 10.37 28.51 -33.79
N PHE A 872 11.49 27.87 -33.46
CA PHE A 872 11.94 27.62 -32.09
C PHE A 872 13.23 28.39 -31.83
N ALA A 873 13.23 29.21 -30.78
CA ALA A 873 14.43 29.89 -30.30
C ALA A 873 15.21 28.93 -29.41
N ASP A 874 16.33 28.41 -29.92
CA ASP A 874 17.19 27.49 -29.18
C ASP A 874 18.22 28.25 -28.34
N ALA A 875 18.74 27.62 -27.30
CA ALA A 875 19.82 28.21 -26.52
C ALA A 875 20.75 27.19 -25.89
N GLU A 876 22.02 27.59 -25.75
CA GLU A 876 23.05 26.90 -25.01
C GLU A 876 23.43 27.73 -23.79
N VAL A 877 23.39 27.13 -22.60
CA VAL A 877 23.66 27.82 -21.33
C VAL A 877 24.83 27.15 -20.63
N TYR A 878 25.83 27.93 -20.27
CA TYR A 878 27.08 27.50 -19.68
C TYR A 878 27.27 28.09 -18.29
N PHE A 879 27.91 27.36 -17.39
CA PHE A 879 28.01 27.71 -15.97
C PHE A 879 29.46 27.79 -15.49
N LEU A 880 29.80 28.83 -14.74
CA LEU A 880 31.04 28.96 -13.96
C LEU A 880 30.72 29.59 -12.59
N TRP A 881 31.66 29.50 -11.65
CA TRP A 881 31.54 30.17 -10.36
C TRP A 881 32.89 30.57 -9.79
N ASP A 882 32.91 31.56 -8.89
CA ASP A 882 34.10 31.89 -8.09
C ASP A 882 33.74 32.18 -6.63
N ASP A 883 34.66 32.76 -5.86
CA ASP A 883 34.44 33.03 -4.43
C ASP A 883 33.35 34.10 -4.15
N ASP A 884 32.83 34.80 -5.16
CA ASP A 884 31.89 35.92 -5.02
C ASP A 884 30.62 35.79 -5.87
N ALA A 885 30.67 35.09 -7.01
CA ALA A 885 29.56 35.06 -7.96
C ALA A 885 29.37 33.73 -8.68
N LEU A 886 28.15 33.52 -9.18
CA LEU A 886 27.88 32.60 -10.28
C LEU A 886 28.01 33.37 -11.59
N TYR A 887 28.54 32.74 -12.63
CA TYR A 887 28.62 33.28 -13.98
C TYR A 887 27.88 32.36 -14.94
N ILE A 888 26.94 32.91 -15.70
CA ILE A 888 26.12 32.16 -16.65
C ILE A 888 26.24 32.82 -18.01
N TYR A 889 26.68 32.06 -19.01
CA TYR A 889 26.68 32.50 -20.40
C TYR A 889 25.54 31.80 -21.15
N SER A 890 24.66 32.55 -21.80
CA SER A 890 23.59 32.01 -22.63
C SER A 890 23.77 32.44 -24.08
N LYS A 891 24.05 31.51 -24.98
CA LYS A 891 24.03 31.73 -26.44
C LYS A 891 22.64 31.37 -26.95
N VAL A 892 21.89 32.32 -27.46
CA VAL A 892 20.52 32.14 -27.96
C VAL A 892 20.51 32.31 -29.47
N TYR A 893 19.92 31.35 -30.17
CA TYR A 893 19.70 31.36 -31.61
C TYR A 893 18.27 31.82 -31.87
N ASP A 894 18.14 32.96 -32.53
CA ASP A 894 16.89 33.71 -32.65
C ASP A 894 16.92 34.54 -33.95
N ASP A 895 15.87 34.40 -34.77
CA ASP A 895 15.78 35.05 -36.08
C ASP A 895 15.19 36.47 -36.05
N ASP A 896 14.72 36.96 -34.89
CA ASP A 896 14.15 38.31 -34.75
C ASP A 896 14.53 39.13 -33.50
N ILE A 897 15.80 39.02 -33.09
CA ILE A 897 16.44 39.75 -31.98
C ILE A 897 16.09 41.25 -31.88
N LEU A 898 15.51 41.65 -30.75
CA LEU A 898 14.98 42.97 -30.43
C LEU A 898 15.89 43.81 -29.52
N ASP A 899 16.26 45.01 -29.98
CA ASP A 899 16.88 46.03 -29.14
C ASP A 899 15.83 46.95 -28.51
N ILE A 900 15.60 46.81 -27.21
CA ILE A 900 14.65 47.66 -26.49
C ILE A 900 15.06 49.14 -26.45
N ALA A 901 16.35 49.48 -26.46
CA ALA A 901 16.79 50.88 -26.46
C ALA A 901 16.43 51.60 -27.78
N SER A 902 16.25 50.84 -28.86
CA SER A 902 15.81 51.34 -30.16
C SER A 902 14.32 51.74 -30.20
N ALA A 903 13.55 51.41 -29.16
CA ALA A 903 12.13 51.79 -29.07
C ALA A 903 11.93 53.30 -29.20
N GLU A 904 10.86 53.71 -29.88
CA GLU A 904 10.55 55.13 -30.12
C GLU A 904 10.47 55.96 -28.82
N TYR A 905 10.09 55.32 -27.71
CA TYR A 905 10.05 55.93 -26.38
C TYR A 905 11.42 56.31 -25.82
N PHE A 906 12.44 55.46 -26.02
CA PHE A 906 13.80 55.68 -25.53
C PHE A 906 14.67 56.47 -26.51
N LYS A 907 14.22 56.65 -27.75
CA LYS A 907 14.87 57.43 -28.81
C LYS A 907 16.32 56.98 -29.09
N GLY A 908 16.64 55.70 -28.88
CA GLY A 908 17.98 55.15 -29.09
C GLY A 908 18.98 55.48 -27.98
N ASP A 909 18.54 55.96 -26.81
CA ASP A 909 19.42 56.23 -25.67
C ASP A 909 19.10 55.28 -24.51
N ALA A 910 19.94 54.25 -24.37
CA ALA A 910 19.83 53.22 -23.33
C ALA A 910 19.89 53.78 -21.91
N SER A 911 20.51 54.95 -21.69
CA SER A 911 20.57 55.55 -20.35
C SER A 911 19.19 55.94 -19.80
N ASN A 912 18.22 56.17 -20.69
CA ASN A 912 16.83 56.45 -20.30
C ASN A 912 16.14 55.25 -19.66
N LEU A 913 16.60 54.01 -19.92
CA LEU A 913 16.05 52.78 -19.32
C LEU A 913 16.16 52.79 -17.80
N TYR A 914 17.24 53.37 -17.27
CA TYR A 914 17.48 53.42 -15.82
C TYR A 914 16.57 54.39 -15.07
N THR A 915 15.88 55.29 -15.77
CA THR A 915 15.07 56.36 -15.17
C THR A 915 13.58 56.01 -14.98
N ILE A 916 13.15 54.83 -15.44
CA ILE A 916 11.73 54.42 -15.49
C ILE A 916 11.24 54.02 -14.08
N ALA A 917 10.33 54.77 -13.45
CA ALA A 917 9.87 54.45 -12.10
C ALA A 917 8.63 53.54 -12.08
N GLY A 918 8.65 52.45 -11.31
CA GLY A 918 7.47 51.65 -10.98
C GLY A 918 7.07 50.57 -12.00
N ASP A 919 7.94 50.25 -12.96
CA ASP A 919 7.75 49.22 -13.98
C ASP A 919 9.04 48.39 -14.21
N TYR A 920 8.94 47.20 -14.83
CA TYR A 920 10.08 46.31 -15.13
C TYR A 920 10.01 45.69 -16.54
N PRO A 921 11.16 45.36 -17.17
CA PRO A 921 11.25 44.99 -18.59
C PRO A 921 11.10 43.47 -18.80
N TRP A 922 9.93 42.92 -18.56
CA TRP A 922 9.66 41.48 -18.57
C TRP A 922 9.25 40.82 -19.90
N ILE A 923 9.14 41.56 -21.01
CA ILE A 923 8.57 41.02 -22.26
C ILE A 923 9.42 41.46 -23.48
N ASN A 924 10.71 41.14 -23.49
CA ASN A 924 11.63 41.26 -24.65
C ASN A 924 12.49 39.98 -24.73
N ASP A 925 13.46 39.92 -25.64
CA ASP A 925 14.42 38.81 -25.71
C ASP A 925 15.31 38.79 -24.48
N ILE A 926 14.94 37.91 -23.56
CA ILE A 926 15.44 37.87 -22.19
C ILE A 926 15.70 36.43 -21.82
N VAL A 927 16.90 36.21 -21.27
CA VAL A 927 17.22 34.98 -20.55
C VAL A 927 17.01 35.20 -19.06
N THR A 928 16.29 34.28 -18.43
CA THR A 928 16.03 34.28 -17.00
C THR A 928 16.51 32.97 -16.39
N HIS A 929 17.25 33.10 -15.29
CA HIS A 929 17.84 32.00 -14.55
C HIS A 929 17.25 31.99 -13.14
N THR A 930 16.45 30.97 -12.84
CA THR A 930 15.94 30.73 -11.48
C THR A 930 16.86 29.76 -10.77
N ILE A 931 17.38 30.18 -9.62
CA ILE A 931 18.41 29.47 -8.87
C ILE A 931 17.91 29.31 -7.44
N ASN A 932 17.84 28.07 -6.96
CA ASN A 932 17.58 27.72 -5.56
C ASN A 932 18.87 27.15 -4.96
N PRO A 933 19.61 27.96 -4.18
CA PRO A 933 20.82 27.50 -3.51
C PRO A 933 20.52 26.31 -2.60
N LEU A 934 21.26 25.21 -2.78
CA LEU A 934 21.16 24.01 -1.94
C LEU A 934 19.71 23.50 -1.80
N ALA A 935 18.95 23.54 -2.90
CA ALA A 935 17.52 23.19 -2.97
C ALA A 935 16.59 23.98 -2.02
N ASN A 936 17.03 25.14 -1.51
CA ASN A 936 16.22 25.95 -0.60
C ASN A 936 15.27 26.88 -1.36
N GLN A 937 14.00 26.50 -1.44
CA GLN A 937 12.92 27.28 -2.07
C GLN A 937 12.66 28.67 -1.42
N PHE A 938 13.20 28.94 -0.24
CA PHE A 938 13.11 30.27 0.40
C PHE A 938 14.30 31.18 0.06
N ALA A 939 15.32 30.64 -0.63
CA ALA A 939 16.52 31.35 -1.05
C ALA A 939 16.60 31.61 -2.56
N VAL A 940 15.45 31.67 -3.23
CA VAL A 940 15.34 31.84 -4.67
C VAL A 940 16.04 33.12 -5.14
N ILE A 941 16.83 32.99 -6.21
CA ILE A 941 17.40 34.06 -7.02
C ILE A 941 16.81 33.93 -8.43
N THR A 942 16.29 35.02 -9.01
CA THR A 942 15.69 35.03 -10.34
C THR A 942 16.39 36.07 -11.19
N ALA A 943 17.61 35.74 -11.62
CA ALA A 943 18.51 36.66 -12.31
C ALA A 943 18.16 36.70 -13.81
N SER A 944 18.03 37.90 -14.38
CA SER A 944 17.66 38.07 -15.79
C SER A 944 18.57 39.09 -16.49
N GLY A 945 18.79 38.90 -17.79
CA GLY A 945 19.49 39.82 -18.68
C GLY A 945 18.88 39.82 -20.08
N ASP A 946 18.92 40.97 -20.76
CA ASP A 946 18.38 41.12 -22.12
C ASP A 946 19.44 40.94 -23.21
N ALA A 947 19.01 40.70 -24.45
CA ALA A 947 19.88 40.41 -25.59
C ALA A 947 20.97 41.47 -25.87
N TYR A 948 20.74 42.73 -25.47
CA TYR A 948 21.67 43.85 -25.70
C TYR A 948 22.40 44.31 -24.43
N GLY A 949 22.22 43.62 -23.30
CA GLY A 949 22.98 43.86 -22.07
C GLY A 949 22.72 45.22 -21.45
N HIS A 950 21.51 45.75 -21.64
CA HIS A 950 21.11 47.04 -21.11
C HIS A 950 20.83 46.97 -19.61
N TYR A 951 20.40 45.82 -19.09
CA TYR A 951 20.09 45.67 -17.67
C TYR A 951 20.20 44.23 -17.19
N ALA A 952 20.57 44.09 -15.91
CA ALA A 952 20.46 42.85 -15.15
C ALA A 952 19.69 43.10 -13.87
N TRP A 953 18.86 42.14 -13.45
CA TRP A 953 18.11 42.26 -12.20
C TRP A 953 17.76 40.91 -11.61
N ASP A 954 17.42 40.92 -10.33
CA ASP A 954 16.88 39.78 -9.58
C ASP A 954 15.41 40.04 -9.24
N ASN A 955 14.50 39.31 -9.89
CA ASN A 955 13.07 39.49 -9.70
C ASN A 955 12.60 39.09 -8.29
N SER A 956 13.35 38.22 -7.60
CA SER A 956 13.07 37.82 -6.21
C SER A 956 13.41 38.90 -5.18
N ASN A 957 14.14 39.96 -5.56
CA ASN A 957 14.67 40.97 -4.63
C ASN A 957 13.67 42.11 -4.29
N LYS A 958 12.35 41.88 -4.42
CA LYS A 958 11.31 42.92 -4.41
C LYS A 958 11.28 43.84 -3.17
N ASP A 959 11.77 43.37 -2.04
CA ASP A 959 11.75 44.06 -0.74
C ASP A 959 13.14 44.57 -0.28
N GLY A 960 14.16 44.53 -1.16
CA GLY A 960 15.50 45.05 -0.86
C GLY A 960 16.34 44.16 0.07
N GLY A 961 16.11 42.85 0.04
CA GLY A 961 16.76 41.86 0.93
C GLY A 961 16.96 40.47 0.31
N GLY A 962 17.11 40.42 -1.02
CA GLY A 962 17.31 39.21 -1.83
C GLY A 962 18.67 38.55 -1.61
N TRP A 963 18.88 37.43 -2.29
CA TRP A 963 20.03 36.54 -2.08
C TRP A 963 21.18 36.79 -3.05
N SER A 964 20.95 37.61 -4.09
CA SER A 964 21.96 38.14 -5.00
C SER A 964 22.21 39.64 -4.79
N GLY A 965 23.35 40.12 -5.30
CA GLY A 965 23.71 41.53 -5.33
C GLY A 965 23.01 42.34 -6.43
N LEU A 966 22.19 41.71 -7.28
CA LEU A 966 21.44 42.39 -8.33
C LEU A 966 20.22 43.11 -7.75
N CYS A 967 19.87 44.26 -8.34
CA CYS A 967 18.74 45.05 -7.88
C CYS A 967 17.39 44.42 -8.27
N TYR A 968 16.30 44.84 -7.61
CA TYR A 968 14.95 44.60 -8.10
C TYR A 968 14.51 45.74 -9.00
N PHE A 969 14.38 45.50 -10.31
CA PHE A 969 14.28 46.56 -11.31
C PHE A 969 13.19 47.59 -10.99
N GLN A 970 11.97 47.17 -10.65
CA GLN A 970 10.79 48.04 -10.53
C GLN A 970 10.91 49.15 -9.46
N ASN A 971 11.52 48.83 -8.31
CA ASN A 971 11.57 49.71 -7.14
C ASN A 971 12.98 50.24 -6.83
N SER A 972 13.97 49.92 -7.66
CA SER A 972 15.35 50.38 -7.46
C SER A 972 15.60 51.77 -8.06
N SER A 973 16.56 52.50 -7.48
CA SER A 973 17.02 53.78 -8.02
C SER A 973 17.76 53.60 -9.35
N ALA A 974 17.91 54.67 -10.13
CA ALA A 974 18.68 54.65 -11.37
C ALA A 974 20.13 54.19 -11.13
N ASP A 975 20.77 54.64 -10.04
CA ASP A 975 22.14 54.23 -9.67
C ASP A 975 22.23 52.72 -9.38
N GLN A 976 21.23 52.14 -8.71
CA GLN A 976 21.17 50.70 -8.43
C GLN A 976 21.00 49.87 -9.70
N ARG A 977 20.23 50.38 -10.68
CA ARG A 977 20.05 49.72 -11.98
C ARG A 977 21.30 49.80 -12.84
N ILE A 978 21.98 50.95 -12.85
CA ILE A 978 23.27 51.12 -13.52
C ILE A 978 24.30 50.13 -12.92
N ALA A 979 24.39 50.07 -11.60
CA ALA A 979 25.29 49.13 -10.92
C ALA A 979 24.94 47.66 -11.22
N SER A 980 23.65 47.32 -11.36
CA SER A 980 23.26 45.96 -11.74
C SER A 980 23.58 45.67 -13.21
N ALA A 981 23.38 46.63 -14.11
CA ALA A 981 23.71 46.50 -15.54
C ALA A 981 25.22 46.31 -15.81
N GLU A 982 26.09 46.70 -14.89
CA GLU A 982 27.53 46.35 -14.97
C GLU A 982 27.80 44.84 -14.89
N ASN A 983 26.86 44.06 -14.37
CA ASN A 983 26.96 42.61 -14.23
C ASN A 983 26.44 41.83 -15.44
N VAL A 984 26.09 42.51 -16.55
CA VAL A 984 25.75 41.85 -17.81
C VAL A 984 26.55 42.44 -18.98
N LYS A 985 26.97 41.55 -19.88
CA LYS A 985 27.56 41.89 -21.17
C LYS A 985 27.00 40.98 -22.24
N THR A 986 26.90 41.49 -23.46
CA THR A 986 26.33 40.73 -24.56
C THR A 986 27.10 40.92 -25.85
N THR A 987 26.95 39.93 -26.73
CA THR A 987 27.34 39.98 -28.13
C THR A 987 26.11 39.71 -28.98
N VAL A 988 25.87 40.50 -30.02
CA VAL A 988 24.74 40.28 -30.95
C VAL A 988 25.29 40.10 -32.36
N ASN A 989 24.89 39.02 -33.02
CA ASN A 989 25.22 38.74 -34.41
C ASN A 989 23.94 38.62 -35.25
N LEU A 990 23.57 39.73 -35.90
CA LEU A 990 22.39 39.80 -36.76
C LEU A 990 22.58 39.10 -38.12
N GLU A 991 23.80 38.78 -38.53
CA GLU A 991 24.05 38.06 -39.79
C GLU A 991 23.84 36.55 -39.62
N GLU A 992 24.12 36.04 -38.43
CA GLU A 992 24.00 34.61 -38.07
C GLU A 992 22.82 34.33 -37.13
N ASN A 993 21.96 35.31 -36.85
CA ASN A 993 20.75 35.16 -36.04
C ASN A 993 21.01 34.57 -34.64
N TRP A 994 21.96 35.15 -33.90
CA TRP A 994 22.18 34.78 -32.51
C TRP A 994 22.65 35.94 -31.64
N TYR A 995 22.42 35.83 -30.33
CA TYR A 995 22.99 36.72 -29.32
C TYR A 995 23.53 35.92 -28.13
N GLY A 996 24.57 36.42 -27.49
CA GLY A 996 25.16 35.87 -26.28
C GLY A 996 24.93 36.80 -25.11
N VAL A 997 24.46 36.27 -23.97
CA VAL A 997 24.28 36.99 -22.71
C VAL A 997 25.19 36.39 -21.65
N GLU A 998 26.20 37.13 -21.25
CA GLU A 998 27.08 36.78 -20.14
C GLU A 998 26.64 37.54 -18.89
N LEU A 999 26.18 36.79 -17.89
CA LEU A 999 25.61 37.32 -16.67
C LEU A 999 26.46 36.92 -15.46
N ARG A 1000 26.90 37.93 -14.71
CA ARG A 1000 27.49 37.79 -13.39
C ARG A 1000 26.39 37.93 -12.33
N ILE A 1001 26.30 36.97 -11.43
CA ILE A 1001 25.30 36.95 -10.34
C ILE A 1001 26.07 36.98 -9.01
N PRO A 1002 26.32 38.17 -8.43
CA PRO A 1002 26.99 38.27 -7.13
C PRO A 1002 26.13 37.64 -6.05
N ILE A 1003 26.71 36.80 -5.18
CA ILE A 1003 25.98 36.15 -4.08
C ILE A 1003 26.19 36.93 -2.78
N THR A 1004 25.13 37.12 -2.01
CA THR A 1004 25.18 37.95 -0.80
C THR A 1004 25.80 37.24 0.41
N ASP A 1005 26.33 38.03 1.36
CA ASP A 1005 26.82 37.58 2.68
C ASP A 1005 25.71 37.36 3.71
N LYS A 1006 24.46 37.25 3.25
CA LYS A 1006 23.31 37.17 4.15
C LYS A 1006 23.34 35.85 4.93
N ASP A 1007 22.98 35.93 6.20
CA ASP A 1007 22.93 34.75 7.08
C ASP A 1007 21.97 33.68 6.52
N PHE A 1008 22.51 32.49 6.34
CA PHE A 1008 21.84 31.30 5.81
C PHE A 1008 22.08 30.15 6.80
N GLY A 1009 21.25 30.09 7.84
CA GLY A 1009 21.34 29.03 8.86
C GLY A 1009 22.61 29.10 9.72
N GLY A 1010 23.14 30.31 9.99
CA GLY A 1010 24.34 30.53 10.79
C GLY A 1010 25.64 30.65 9.97
N THR A 1011 25.56 30.53 8.64
CA THR A 1011 26.69 30.72 7.71
C THR A 1011 26.27 31.69 6.61
N PRO A 1012 27.09 32.66 6.19
CA PRO A 1012 26.78 33.50 5.03
C PRO A 1012 26.49 32.66 3.77
N LEU A 1013 25.45 33.02 2.99
CA LEU A 1013 25.04 32.24 1.82
C LEU A 1013 26.20 32.00 0.84
N LYS A 1014 27.00 33.02 0.55
CA LYS A 1014 28.19 32.87 -0.32
C LYS A 1014 29.14 31.77 0.16
N ASP A 1015 29.37 31.66 1.47
CA ASP A 1015 30.29 30.68 2.07
C ASP A 1015 29.65 29.28 2.14
N ALA A 1016 28.31 29.24 2.25
CA ALA A 1016 27.56 27.99 2.27
C ALA A 1016 27.43 27.37 0.86
N LEU A 1017 27.20 28.21 -0.15
CA LEU A 1017 26.93 27.82 -1.54
C LEU A 1017 28.21 27.70 -2.37
N LEU A 1018 29.01 28.77 -2.47
CA LEU A 1018 30.15 28.89 -3.41
C LEU A 1018 31.37 28.13 -2.87
N LYS A 1019 31.27 26.81 -2.89
CA LYS A 1019 32.33 25.89 -2.46
C LYS A 1019 32.27 24.60 -3.28
N ASP A 1020 33.38 23.87 -3.26
CA ASP A 1020 33.45 22.52 -3.82
C ASP A 1020 32.40 21.59 -3.16
N GLY A 1021 31.63 20.90 -3.99
CA GLY A 1021 30.49 20.07 -3.56
C GLY A 1021 29.22 20.87 -3.20
N GLY A 1022 29.21 22.20 -3.39
CA GLY A 1022 27.98 22.99 -3.39
C GLY A 1022 27.10 22.61 -4.59
N TYR A 1023 25.81 22.97 -4.56
CA TYR A 1023 24.92 22.75 -5.70
C TYR A 1023 23.74 23.72 -5.69
N ILE A 1024 23.12 23.89 -6.85
CA ILE A 1024 21.89 24.66 -7.05
C ILE A 1024 20.85 23.80 -7.75
N ASP A 1025 19.58 24.00 -7.39
CA ASP A 1025 18.50 23.66 -8.32
C ASP A 1025 18.30 24.86 -9.24
N TYR A 1026 18.25 24.59 -10.53
CA TYR A 1026 18.32 25.57 -11.60
C TYR A 1026 17.14 25.38 -12.54
N LYS A 1027 16.48 26.47 -12.92
CA LYS A 1027 15.55 26.50 -14.05
C LYS A 1027 15.98 27.56 -15.04
N TYR A 1028 15.91 27.16 -16.30
CA TYR A 1028 16.07 28.02 -17.44
C TYR A 1028 14.72 28.55 -17.89
N GLN A 1029 14.67 29.84 -18.23
CA GLN A 1029 13.55 30.45 -18.91
C GLN A 1029 14.07 31.35 -20.03
N LEU A 1030 13.50 31.22 -21.23
CA LEU A 1030 13.71 32.12 -22.36
C LEU A 1030 12.40 32.80 -22.70
N THR A 1031 12.46 34.12 -22.84
CA THR A 1031 11.38 34.93 -23.39
C THR A 1031 11.82 35.41 -24.75
N ASP A 1032 11.03 35.11 -25.79
CA ASP A 1032 11.26 35.42 -27.19
C ASP A 1032 10.17 36.40 -27.68
N GLY A 1033 10.57 37.54 -28.26
CA GLY A 1033 9.72 38.63 -28.72
C GLY A 1033 9.68 38.79 -30.25
N VAL A 1034 8.51 38.58 -30.86
CA VAL A 1034 8.41 38.21 -32.28
C VAL A 1034 8.10 39.38 -33.27
N LYS A 1035 8.12 40.67 -32.85
CA LYS A 1035 7.76 41.79 -33.79
C LYS A 1035 8.50 43.11 -33.67
N LYS A 1036 8.28 43.93 -32.63
CA LYS A 1036 8.85 45.30 -32.47
C LYS A 1036 8.77 45.81 -31.03
N PRO A 1037 9.76 46.60 -30.57
CA PRO A 1037 9.66 47.33 -29.30
C PRO A 1037 8.74 48.58 -29.43
N PHE A 1038 7.70 48.70 -28.59
CA PHE A 1038 6.69 49.79 -28.64
C PHE A 1038 6.95 50.95 -27.66
N GLY A 1039 6.22 52.06 -27.84
CA GLY A 1039 6.55 53.40 -27.32
C GLY A 1039 5.87 53.93 -26.03
N SER A 1040 5.70 53.16 -24.95
CA SER A 1040 5.27 53.73 -23.65
C SER A 1040 5.87 53.03 -22.41
N SER A 1041 5.76 53.65 -21.22
CA SER A 1041 6.04 53.03 -19.90
C SER A 1041 5.50 51.59 -19.86
N PHE A 1042 6.18 50.61 -19.23
CA PHE A 1042 5.84 49.18 -19.28
C PHE A 1042 4.45 48.79 -18.68
N LYS A 1043 3.51 49.75 -18.53
CA LYS A 1043 2.08 49.55 -18.24
C LYS A 1043 1.22 49.62 -19.51
N GLY A 1044 0.50 48.53 -19.75
CA GLY A 1044 -0.41 48.35 -20.89
C GLY A 1044 0.23 47.46 -21.93
N PHE A 1045 -0.02 46.15 -21.83
CA PHE A 1045 0.52 45.07 -22.68
C PHE A 1045 0.65 45.46 -24.15
N GLN A 1046 1.88 45.48 -24.70
CA GLN A 1046 2.14 45.45 -26.15
C GLN A 1046 3.53 44.85 -26.50
N CYS A 1047 3.72 43.55 -26.23
CA CYS A 1047 4.39 42.70 -27.22
C CYS A 1047 3.28 41.84 -27.78
N GLU A 1048 2.77 42.17 -28.95
CA GLU A 1048 1.61 41.46 -29.50
C GLU A 1048 1.94 40.02 -29.93
N TRP A 1049 3.18 39.54 -29.73
CA TRP A 1049 3.67 38.24 -30.19
C TRP A 1049 4.89 37.86 -29.33
N TRP A 1050 4.73 37.04 -28.29
CA TRP A 1050 5.87 36.55 -27.48
C TRP A 1050 5.64 35.11 -27.03
N MET A 1051 6.73 34.40 -26.80
CA MET A 1051 6.78 33.01 -26.35
C MET A 1051 7.73 32.83 -25.18
N ILE A 1052 7.33 32.01 -24.21
CA ILE A 1052 8.19 31.63 -23.09
C ILE A 1052 8.43 30.13 -23.12
N TYR A 1053 9.70 29.75 -23.08
CA TYR A 1053 10.14 28.38 -22.84
C TYR A 1053 10.64 28.27 -21.41
N VAL A 1054 10.20 27.24 -20.68
CA VAL A 1054 10.59 27.02 -19.29
C VAL A 1054 11.05 25.59 -19.11
N SER A 1055 12.20 25.40 -18.46
CA SER A 1055 12.68 24.08 -18.11
C SER A 1055 12.04 23.56 -16.82
N GLU A 1056 12.03 22.23 -16.67
CA GLU A 1056 11.94 21.62 -15.35
C GLU A 1056 13.14 22.02 -14.47
N ALA A 1057 13.05 21.73 -13.17
CA ALA A 1057 14.17 21.93 -12.26
C ALA A 1057 15.31 20.96 -12.61
N LEU A 1058 16.48 21.51 -12.88
CA LEU A 1058 17.73 20.80 -13.13
C LEU A 1058 18.65 20.98 -11.92
N ARG A 1059 19.60 20.07 -11.73
CA ARG A 1059 20.63 20.21 -10.70
C ARG A 1059 21.96 20.61 -11.34
N VAL A 1060 22.60 21.65 -10.81
CA VAL A 1060 23.96 22.05 -11.18
C VAL A 1060 24.86 21.95 -9.95
N ASP A 1061 25.84 21.07 -10.00
CA ASP A 1061 26.84 20.89 -8.95
C ASP A 1061 28.01 21.86 -9.15
N LEU A 1062 28.59 22.35 -8.06
CA LEU A 1062 29.73 23.26 -8.05
C LEU A 1062 31.00 22.48 -7.72
N SER A 1063 31.91 22.39 -8.69
CA SER A 1063 33.22 21.77 -8.53
C SER A 1063 34.29 22.82 -8.26
N GLY A 1064 35.17 22.54 -7.30
CA GLY A 1064 36.36 23.33 -7.00
C GLY A 1064 37.46 23.22 -8.07
N GLU A 1065 37.30 22.34 -9.06
CA GLU A 1065 38.24 22.21 -10.18
C GLU A 1065 38.19 23.42 -11.10
N ALA A 1066 39.36 23.87 -11.56
CA ALA A 1066 39.47 24.93 -12.55
C ALA A 1066 39.30 24.36 -13.98
N PRO A 1067 38.63 25.08 -14.89
CA PRO A 1067 38.50 24.68 -16.29
C PRO A 1067 39.81 24.88 -17.06
N HIS A 1068 39.97 24.13 -18.14
CA HIS A 1068 40.99 24.37 -19.15
C HIS A 1068 40.64 25.62 -19.96
N THR A 1069 41.59 26.57 -20.01
CA THR A 1069 41.41 27.89 -20.67
C THR A 1069 42.05 27.99 -22.05
N GLU A 1070 42.65 26.90 -22.56
CA GLU A 1070 43.28 26.84 -23.88
C GLU A 1070 42.93 25.50 -24.57
N HIS A 1071 42.11 25.56 -25.61
CA HIS A 1071 41.70 24.38 -26.40
C HIS A 1071 42.46 24.30 -27.73
N VAL A 1072 42.96 23.10 -28.06
CA VAL A 1072 43.65 22.82 -29.34
C VAL A 1072 42.83 21.79 -30.11
N TRP A 1073 42.07 22.24 -31.10
CA TRP A 1073 41.12 21.39 -31.84
C TRP A 1073 41.80 20.41 -32.79
N ALA A 1074 41.27 19.18 -32.84
CA ALA A 1074 41.70 18.18 -33.82
C ALA A 1074 41.38 18.62 -35.26
N GLU A 1075 42.18 18.16 -36.23
CA GLU A 1075 41.93 18.43 -37.66
C GLU A 1075 40.84 17.52 -38.23
N ASP A 1076 40.68 16.32 -37.67
CA ASP A 1076 39.74 15.29 -38.11
C ASP A 1076 38.60 15.10 -37.11
N TYR A 1077 37.44 14.69 -37.64
CA TYR A 1077 36.29 14.26 -36.85
C TYR A 1077 36.54 12.93 -36.15
N THR A 1078 36.07 12.78 -34.92
CA THR A 1078 35.96 11.51 -34.20
C THR A 1078 34.50 11.11 -34.04
N VAL A 1079 34.20 9.82 -34.20
CA VAL A 1079 32.84 9.29 -33.99
C VAL A 1079 32.53 9.32 -32.50
N ASP A 1080 31.46 10.03 -32.12
CA ASP A 1080 31.00 10.16 -30.74
C ASP A 1080 30.02 9.04 -30.42
N VAL A 1081 29.00 8.89 -31.27
CA VAL A 1081 28.02 7.81 -31.22
C VAL A 1081 28.11 7.03 -32.53
N ALA A 1082 28.36 5.72 -32.44
CA ALA A 1082 28.36 4.88 -33.63
C ALA A 1082 26.91 4.68 -34.13
N PRO A 1083 26.64 4.78 -35.44
CA PRO A 1083 25.32 4.45 -35.98
C PRO A 1083 25.01 2.96 -35.78
N THR A 1084 23.73 2.63 -35.54
CA THR A 1084 23.23 1.25 -35.45
C THR A 1084 22.51 0.87 -36.75
N CYS A 1085 21.87 -0.31 -36.82
CA CYS A 1085 21.10 -0.69 -38.02
C CYS A 1085 19.88 0.22 -38.24
N THR A 1086 19.35 0.83 -37.18
CA THR A 1086 18.08 1.59 -37.19
C THR A 1086 18.24 3.04 -36.72
N GLU A 1087 19.28 3.35 -35.96
CA GLU A 1087 19.52 4.69 -35.41
C GLU A 1087 20.76 5.34 -36.04
N ALA A 1088 20.69 6.64 -36.29
CA ALA A 1088 21.83 7.45 -36.71
C ALA A 1088 22.87 7.59 -35.58
N GLY A 1089 24.14 7.71 -35.94
CA GLY A 1089 25.23 8.06 -35.05
C GLY A 1089 25.63 9.54 -35.18
N SER A 1090 26.74 9.93 -34.57
CA SER A 1090 27.26 11.29 -34.60
C SER A 1090 28.79 11.33 -34.54
N LYS A 1091 29.39 12.42 -35.02
CA LYS A 1091 30.83 12.71 -34.95
C LYS A 1091 31.08 14.19 -34.71
N SER A 1092 32.17 14.53 -34.04
CA SER A 1092 32.54 15.93 -33.77
C SER A 1092 34.07 16.11 -33.71
N ILE A 1093 34.52 17.35 -33.53
CA ILE A 1093 35.94 17.70 -33.37
C ILE A 1093 36.24 17.90 -31.89
N HIS A 1094 37.18 17.13 -31.36
CA HIS A 1094 37.57 17.21 -29.94
C HIS A 1094 38.83 18.04 -29.72
N CYS A 1095 38.97 18.54 -28.50
CA CYS A 1095 40.23 19.09 -28.02
C CYS A 1095 41.29 17.97 -27.92
N THR A 1096 42.50 18.24 -28.40
CA THR A 1096 43.63 17.31 -28.39
C THR A 1096 44.42 17.32 -27.07
N HIS A 1097 44.04 18.18 -26.12
CA HIS A 1097 44.71 18.25 -24.83
C HIS A 1097 44.42 16.98 -24.00
N PRO A 1098 45.44 16.27 -23.48
CA PRO A 1098 45.23 15.07 -22.69
C PRO A 1098 44.37 15.33 -21.45
N GLY A 1099 43.23 14.64 -21.33
CA GLY A 1099 42.30 14.79 -20.21
C GLY A 1099 41.21 15.85 -20.42
N CYS A 1100 41.27 16.62 -21.50
CA CYS A 1100 40.18 17.51 -21.92
C CYS A 1100 39.27 16.75 -22.90
N GLN A 1101 37.96 16.73 -22.65
CA GLN A 1101 36.96 16.06 -23.49
C GLN A 1101 36.03 17.06 -24.18
N VAL A 1102 36.46 18.33 -24.25
CA VAL A 1102 35.66 19.40 -24.84
C VAL A 1102 35.54 19.19 -26.34
N ILE A 1103 34.31 19.26 -26.82
CA ILE A 1103 33.95 19.26 -28.23
C ILE A 1103 33.94 20.71 -28.72
N LYS A 1104 34.49 20.93 -29.92
CA LYS A 1104 34.48 22.24 -30.55
C LYS A 1104 33.02 22.66 -30.80
N PRO A 1105 32.61 23.88 -30.39
CA PRO A 1105 31.27 24.38 -30.69
C PRO A 1105 30.96 24.28 -32.19
N ASP A 1106 29.70 23.93 -32.49
CA ASP A 1106 29.16 23.79 -33.86
C ASP A 1106 29.87 22.72 -34.73
N SER A 1107 30.65 21.81 -34.14
CA SER A 1107 31.37 20.78 -34.89
C SER A 1107 30.66 19.43 -34.98
N THR A 1108 29.53 19.21 -34.31
CA THR A 1108 28.82 17.91 -34.34
C THR A 1108 28.09 17.71 -35.67
N VAL A 1109 28.24 16.52 -36.25
CA VAL A 1109 27.64 16.12 -37.53
C VAL A 1109 27.05 14.72 -37.38
N GLU A 1110 25.83 14.51 -37.89
CA GLU A 1110 25.14 13.22 -37.88
C GLU A 1110 25.80 12.20 -38.84
N ILE A 1111 25.74 10.93 -38.46
CA ILE A 1111 26.13 9.78 -39.27
C ILE A 1111 24.87 8.95 -39.52
N GLU A 1112 24.46 8.80 -40.78
CA GLU A 1112 23.29 7.99 -41.14
C GLU A 1112 23.31 6.57 -40.54
N ALA A 1113 22.13 6.04 -40.22
CA ALA A 1113 21.97 4.67 -39.75
C ALA A 1113 22.57 3.65 -40.76
N LEU A 1114 23.14 2.56 -40.24
CA LEU A 1114 23.86 1.58 -41.04
C LEU A 1114 22.96 0.72 -41.94
N GLY A 1115 21.67 0.62 -41.60
CA GLY A 1115 20.74 -0.34 -42.20
C GLY A 1115 21.05 -1.79 -41.83
N HIS A 1116 20.07 -2.68 -42.02
CA HIS A 1116 20.26 -4.12 -41.81
C HIS A 1116 21.12 -4.76 -42.92
N ASP A 1117 22.04 -5.64 -42.51
CA ASP A 1117 22.91 -6.43 -43.38
C ASP A 1117 22.54 -7.91 -43.24
N TRP A 1118 21.62 -8.38 -44.09
CA TRP A 1118 21.01 -9.70 -43.97
C TRP A 1118 21.99 -10.84 -44.30
N SER A 1119 21.91 -11.94 -43.55
CA SER A 1119 22.61 -13.20 -43.85
C SER A 1119 22.14 -13.81 -45.18
N GLU A 1120 23.01 -14.60 -45.80
CA GLU A 1120 22.64 -15.45 -46.95
C GLU A 1120 22.20 -16.86 -46.50
N GLU A 1121 22.53 -17.23 -45.26
CA GLU A 1121 22.22 -18.54 -44.69
C GLU A 1121 21.01 -18.43 -43.74
N TYR A 1122 20.22 -19.50 -43.74
CA TYR A 1122 19.15 -19.70 -42.78
C TYR A 1122 19.73 -20.25 -41.49
N THR A 1123 19.26 -19.74 -40.36
CA THR A 1123 19.53 -20.28 -39.03
C THR A 1123 18.27 -20.97 -38.52
N VAL A 1124 18.45 -22.11 -37.87
CA VAL A 1124 17.34 -22.84 -37.25
C VAL A 1124 16.89 -22.04 -36.03
N ASP A 1125 15.66 -21.54 -36.09
CA ASP A 1125 15.03 -20.79 -35.02
C ASP A 1125 14.41 -21.78 -34.02
N THR A 1126 13.74 -22.81 -34.55
CA THR A 1126 13.19 -23.91 -33.75
C THR A 1126 13.51 -25.25 -34.42
N PRO A 1127 14.14 -26.21 -33.71
CA PRO A 1127 14.43 -27.51 -34.30
C PRO A 1127 13.16 -28.35 -34.48
N ALA A 1128 13.05 -29.10 -35.58
CA ALA A 1128 11.93 -30.01 -35.78
C ALA A 1128 12.03 -31.27 -34.89
N THR A 1129 10.91 -31.70 -34.34
CA THR A 1129 10.77 -32.94 -33.57
C THR A 1129 9.87 -33.95 -34.31
N CYS A 1130 9.65 -35.14 -33.75
CA CYS A 1130 8.75 -36.12 -34.36
C CYS A 1130 7.26 -35.81 -34.20
N THR A 1131 6.92 -34.70 -33.54
CA THR A 1131 5.55 -34.24 -33.31
C THR A 1131 5.32 -32.76 -33.63
N ILE A 1132 6.37 -31.95 -33.70
CA ILE A 1132 6.31 -30.50 -33.96
C ILE A 1132 7.26 -30.13 -35.11
N VAL A 1133 6.76 -29.41 -36.12
CA VAL A 1133 7.59 -28.90 -37.23
C VAL A 1133 8.55 -27.83 -36.68
N GLY A 1134 9.77 -27.79 -37.19
CA GLY A 1134 10.72 -26.74 -36.83
C GLY A 1134 10.56 -25.50 -37.71
N SER A 1135 11.39 -24.49 -37.48
CA SER A 1135 11.46 -23.25 -38.25
C SER A 1135 12.91 -22.78 -38.43
N GLU A 1136 13.17 -22.09 -39.54
CA GLU A 1136 14.43 -21.41 -39.80
C GLU A 1136 14.21 -20.10 -40.57
N SER A 1137 15.04 -19.08 -40.33
CA SER A 1137 14.94 -17.78 -40.98
C SER A 1137 16.29 -17.10 -41.21
N ILE A 1138 16.29 -15.95 -41.88
CA ILE A 1138 17.51 -15.17 -42.18
C ILE A 1138 17.63 -14.03 -41.19
N HIS A 1139 18.76 -13.95 -40.49
CA HIS A 1139 19.03 -12.88 -39.52
C HIS A 1139 20.00 -11.83 -40.05
N CYS A 1140 19.92 -10.61 -39.52
CA CYS A 1140 20.87 -9.53 -39.78
C CYS A 1140 22.22 -9.87 -39.13
N LYS A 1141 23.31 -9.86 -39.90
CA LYS A 1141 24.69 -10.12 -39.41
C LYS A 1141 25.18 -9.12 -38.37
N ARG A 1142 24.48 -7.99 -38.21
CA ARG A 1142 24.88 -6.89 -37.32
C ARG A 1142 24.06 -6.83 -36.03
N CYS A 1143 22.80 -7.26 -36.04
CA CYS A 1143 21.88 -7.03 -34.93
C CYS A 1143 20.88 -8.19 -34.69
N ASP A 1144 21.09 -9.34 -35.34
CA ASP A 1144 20.26 -10.55 -35.27
C ASP A 1144 18.76 -10.36 -35.53
N ALA A 1145 18.32 -9.17 -35.96
CA ALA A 1145 16.95 -8.95 -36.40
C ALA A 1145 16.59 -9.95 -37.50
N GLN A 1146 15.36 -10.44 -37.50
CA GLN A 1146 14.87 -11.34 -38.52
C GLN A 1146 14.54 -10.56 -39.80
N LYS A 1147 14.99 -11.06 -40.94
CA LYS A 1147 14.63 -10.49 -42.24
C LYS A 1147 13.13 -10.72 -42.49
N PRO A 1148 12.36 -9.66 -42.77
CA PRO A 1148 10.96 -9.82 -43.15
C PRO A 1148 10.80 -10.83 -44.28
N ASP A 1149 9.79 -11.70 -44.16
CA ASP A 1149 9.43 -12.73 -45.12
C ASP A 1149 10.47 -13.85 -45.34
N SER A 1150 11.42 -14.03 -44.42
CA SER A 1150 12.43 -15.08 -44.54
C SER A 1150 12.09 -16.39 -43.84
N ALA A 1151 11.16 -16.42 -42.89
CA ALA A 1151 10.83 -17.63 -42.13
C ALA A 1151 10.30 -18.78 -43.00
N ARG A 1152 10.77 -20.01 -42.73
CA ARG A 1152 10.27 -21.24 -43.35
C ARG A 1152 10.27 -22.43 -42.38
N GLU A 1153 9.39 -23.40 -42.63
CA GLU A 1153 9.25 -24.60 -41.81
C GLU A 1153 10.29 -25.69 -42.12
N ILE A 1154 10.74 -26.39 -41.08
CA ILE A 1154 11.52 -27.62 -41.14
C ILE A 1154 10.57 -28.80 -40.88
N PRO A 1155 10.46 -29.78 -41.80
CA PRO A 1155 9.58 -30.94 -41.62
C PRO A 1155 9.89 -31.77 -40.36
N LEU A 1156 8.87 -32.48 -39.85
CA LEU A 1156 8.99 -33.38 -38.69
C LEU A 1156 10.17 -34.35 -38.79
N ALA A 1157 10.84 -34.59 -37.66
CA ALA A 1157 11.83 -35.63 -37.52
C ALA A 1157 11.18 -37.03 -37.56
N LYS A 1158 11.92 -38.05 -38.00
CA LYS A 1158 11.42 -39.44 -38.06
C LYS A 1158 11.26 -40.05 -36.66
N HIS A 1159 10.23 -40.88 -36.45
CA HIS A 1159 10.10 -41.67 -35.23
C HIS A 1159 11.23 -42.71 -35.12
N THR A 1160 11.72 -42.94 -33.90
CA THR A 1160 12.65 -44.02 -33.57
C THR A 1160 11.95 -44.96 -32.59
N TYR A 1161 11.78 -46.24 -32.96
CA TYR A 1161 10.99 -47.21 -32.19
C TYR A 1161 11.84 -48.25 -31.47
N LYS A 1162 11.50 -48.57 -30.22
CA LYS A 1162 12.03 -49.67 -29.42
C LYS A 1162 10.89 -50.41 -28.72
N ASP A 1163 10.90 -51.74 -28.80
CA ASP A 1163 9.83 -52.61 -28.28
C ASP A 1163 8.41 -52.22 -28.79
N GLY A 1164 8.34 -51.69 -30.01
CA GLY A 1164 7.08 -51.29 -30.65
C GLY A 1164 6.55 -49.91 -30.24
N LYS A 1165 7.26 -49.16 -29.37
CA LYS A 1165 6.93 -47.77 -29.00
C LYS A 1165 8.02 -46.79 -29.40
N CYS A 1166 7.63 -45.58 -29.79
CA CYS A 1166 8.58 -44.53 -30.11
C CYS A 1166 9.30 -44.11 -28.82
N GLU A 1167 10.64 -44.09 -28.85
CA GLU A 1167 11.45 -43.71 -27.69
C GLU A 1167 11.29 -42.24 -27.30
N VAL A 1168 10.78 -41.40 -28.22
CA VAL A 1168 10.61 -39.95 -28.02
C VAL A 1168 9.20 -39.60 -27.58
N CYS A 1169 8.17 -40.01 -28.34
CA CYS A 1169 6.79 -39.60 -28.07
C CYS A 1169 5.88 -40.72 -27.55
N GLY A 1170 6.40 -41.93 -27.33
CA GLY A 1170 5.62 -43.06 -26.80
C GLY A 1170 4.63 -43.70 -27.77
N HIS A 1171 4.47 -43.16 -28.99
CA HIS A 1171 3.56 -43.67 -30.01
C HIS A 1171 3.84 -45.14 -30.35
N VAL A 1172 2.78 -45.96 -30.43
CA VAL A 1172 2.88 -47.39 -30.74
C VAL A 1172 2.93 -47.60 -32.25
N ASN A 1173 3.99 -48.24 -32.76
CA ASN A 1173 4.12 -48.52 -34.19
C ASN A 1173 2.96 -49.41 -34.65
N GLY A 1174 2.18 -48.93 -35.62
CA GLY A 1174 1.01 -49.62 -36.15
C GLY A 1174 -0.31 -49.30 -35.45
N ASP A 1175 -0.34 -48.43 -34.43
CA ASP A 1175 -1.60 -47.85 -33.91
C ASP A 1175 -2.06 -46.72 -34.84
N VAL A 1176 -2.73 -47.10 -35.92
CA VAL A 1176 -3.15 -46.14 -36.95
C VAL A 1176 -4.49 -45.49 -36.64
N ASN A 1177 -5.22 -46.00 -35.65
CA ASN A 1177 -6.48 -45.44 -35.21
C ASN A 1177 -6.30 -44.47 -34.01
N GLY A 1178 -5.17 -44.53 -33.32
CA GLY A 1178 -4.77 -43.64 -32.24
C GLY A 1178 -5.34 -44.00 -30.86
N ASP A 1179 -5.76 -45.25 -30.63
CA ASP A 1179 -6.34 -45.72 -29.36
C ASP A 1179 -5.30 -46.24 -28.35
N GLY A 1180 -4.02 -46.18 -28.72
CA GLY A 1180 -2.89 -46.59 -27.89
C GLY A 1180 -2.65 -48.11 -27.89
N GLN A 1181 -3.39 -48.88 -28.69
CA GLN A 1181 -3.23 -50.32 -28.83
C GLN A 1181 -2.91 -50.66 -30.29
N LEU A 1182 -2.21 -51.79 -30.49
CA LEU A 1182 -2.03 -52.37 -31.81
C LEU A 1182 -2.91 -53.61 -31.90
N ASP A 1183 -4.07 -53.48 -32.55
CA ASP A 1183 -5.03 -54.56 -32.64
C ASP A 1183 -5.73 -54.66 -34.01
N THR A 1184 -6.77 -55.49 -34.09
CA THR A 1184 -7.50 -55.71 -35.35
C THR A 1184 -8.26 -54.46 -35.84
N ALA A 1185 -8.57 -53.49 -34.99
CA ALA A 1185 -9.19 -52.23 -35.36
C ALA A 1185 -8.22 -51.37 -36.20
N ASP A 1186 -6.93 -51.35 -35.85
CA ASP A 1186 -5.87 -50.70 -36.65
C ASP A 1186 -5.73 -51.33 -38.02
N LEU A 1187 -5.76 -52.66 -38.07
CA LEU A 1187 -5.71 -53.39 -39.32
C LEU A 1187 -6.87 -53.03 -40.25
N VAL A 1188 -8.08 -52.91 -39.68
CA VAL A 1188 -9.28 -52.52 -40.42
C VAL A 1188 -9.21 -51.05 -40.85
N ARG A 1189 -8.66 -50.17 -40.01
CA ARG A 1189 -8.46 -48.74 -40.32
C ARG A 1189 -7.47 -48.57 -41.47
N LEU A 1190 -6.31 -49.22 -41.41
CA LEU A 1190 -5.30 -49.18 -42.48
C LEU A 1190 -5.84 -49.79 -43.78
N MET A 1191 -6.61 -50.87 -43.70
CA MET A 1191 -7.27 -51.46 -44.88
C MET A 1191 -8.21 -50.47 -45.57
N LYS A 1192 -9.03 -49.77 -44.79
CA LYS A 1192 -9.95 -48.73 -45.30
C LYS A 1192 -9.18 -47.55 -45.88
N TYR A 1193 -8.10 -47.14 -45.21
CA TYR A 1193 -7.23 -46.05 -45.65
C TYR A 1193 -6.62 -46.34 -47.03
N ILE A 1194 -6.01 -47.52 -47.20
CA ILE A 1194 -5.41 -47.95 -48.47
C ILE A 1194 -6.50 -48.09 -49.55
N ALA A 1195 -7.65 -48.66 -49.23
CA ALA A 1195 -8.75 -48.84 -50.19
C ALA A 1195 -9.36 -47.51 -50.67
N ALA A 1196 -9.29 -46.47 -49.84
CA ALA A 1196 -9.76 -45.13 -50.16
C ALA A 1196 -8.67 -44.21 -50.71
N ASP A 1197 -7.43 -44.69 -50.89
CA ASP A 1197 -6.27 -43.88 -51.30
C ASP A 1197 -6.08 -42.67 -50.35
N GLY A 1198 -6.26 -42.91 -49.05
CA GLY A 1198 -6.20 -41.91 -47.98
C GLY A 1198 -7.35 -40.90 -47.94
N LYS A 1199 -8.33 -40.95 -48.87
CA LYS A 1199 -9.45 -40.00 -48.91
C LYS A 1199 -10.51 -40.34 -47.87
N ASP A 1200 -10.90 -39.35 -47.09
CA ASP A 1200 -11.98 -39.41 -46.09
C ASP A 1200 -11.78 -40.48 -44.99
N ILE A 1201 -10.57 -41.02 -44.85
CA ILE A 1201 -10.18 -41.94 -43.78
C ILE A 1201 -8.94 -41.35 -43.13
N GLU A 1202 -9.04 -40.93 -41.88
CA GLU A 1202 -7.89 -40.44 -41.11
C GLU A 1202 -7.10 -41.62 -40.54
N ALA A 1203 -5.80 -41.70 -40.79
CA ALA A 1203 -4.94 -42.71 -40.17
C ALA A 1203 -3.68 -42.04 -39.64
N LYS A 1204 -3.32 -42.35 -38.40
CA LYS A 1204 -2.08 -41.84 -37.78
C LYS A 1204 -0.92 -42.72 -38.23
N PHE A 1205 0.10 -42.12 -38.85
CA PHE A 1205 1.30 -42.82 -39.34
C PHE A 1205 1.00 -44.12 -40.13
N PRO A 1206 0.20 -44.04 -41.21
CA PRO A 1206 -0.27 -45.23 -41.93
C PRO A 1206 0.83 -46.01 -42.68
N ASP A 1207 2.00 -45.42 -42.85
CA ASP A 1207 3.21 -46.09 -43.34
C ASP A 1207 3.89 -46.83 -42.18
N VAL A 1208 3.34 -48.00 -41.84
CA VAL A 1208 3.79 -48.86 -40.74
C VAL A 1208 5.16 -49.49 -41.03
N ASN A 1209 5.53 -49.57 -42.30
CA ASN A 1209 6.76 -50.22 -42.74
C ASN A 1209 7.92 -49.23 -42.98
N GLU A 1210 7.62 -47.93 -42.95
CA GLU A 1210 8.55 -46.80 -43.07
C GLU A 1210 9.31 -46.74 -44.41
N ASP A 1211 8.70 -47.22 -45.50
CA ASP A 1211 9.30 -47.15 -46.84
C ASP A 1211 8.93 -45.86 -47.59
N GLY A 1212 8.09 -45.01 -47.00
CA GLY A 1212 7.61 -43.75 -47.55
C GLY A 1212 6.34 -43.89 -48.40
N GLU A 1213 5.77 -45.09 -48.53
CA GLU A 1213 4.54 -45.33 -49.30
C GLU A 1213 3.52 -46.15 -48.49
N VAL A 1214 2.28 -45.66 -48.40
CA VAL A 1214 1.20 -46.39 -47.73
C VAL A 1214 0.57 -47.39 -48.69
N THR A 1215 0.97 -48.65 -48.60
CA THR A 1215 0.54 -49.70 -49.51
C THR A 1215 0.07 -50.95 -48.78
N THR A 1216 -0.31 -51.98 -49.54
CA THR A 1216 -0.58 -53.30 -48.96
C THR A 1216 0.61 -53.90 -48.21
N ALA A 1217 1.84 -53.38 -48.40
CA ALA A 1217 3.02 -53.79 -47.64
C ALA A 1217 2.91 -53.43 -46.15
N ASP A 1218 2.39 -52.25 -45.83
CA ASP A 1218 2.10 -51.79 -44.46
C ASP A 1218 1.07 -52.67 -43.79
N LEU A 1219 0.04 -53.04 -44.55
CA LEU A 1219 -1.00 -53.94 -44.07
C LEU A 1219 -0.42 -55.31 -43.69
N VAL A 1220 0.48 -55.83 -44.53
CA VAL A 1220 1.18 -57.11 -44.27
C VAL A 1220 2.14 -56.97 -43.07
N ARG A 1221 2.80 -55.82 -42.91
CA ARG A 1221 3.68 -55.53 -41.77
C ARG A 1221 2.88 -55.51 -40.47
N MET A 1222 1.76 -54.78 -40.46
CA MET A 1222 0.85 -54.70 -39.32
C MET A 1222 0.26 -56.06 -38.95
N MET A 1223 -0.15 -56.89 -39.93
CA MET A 1223 -0.61 -58.27 -39.67
C MET A 1223 0.45 -59.12 -38.97
N LYS A 1224 1.73 -58.97 -39.35
CA LYS A 1224 2.83 -59.71 -38.71
C LYS A 1224 3.09 -59.23 -37.29
N MET A 1225 2.93 -57.92 -37.03
CA MET A 1225 3.11 -57.34 -35.70
C MET A 1225 1.99 -57.82 -34.76
N ILE A 1226 0.73 -57.80 -35.19
CA ILE A 1226 -0.42 -58.33 -34.43
C ILE A 1226 -0.30 -59.85 -34.20
N ALA A 1227 0.27 -60.61 -35.13
CA ALA A 1227 0.44 -62.06 -34.97
C ALA A 1227 1.64 -62.46 -34.10
N ALA A 1228 2.54 -61.52 -33.80
CA ALA A 1228 3.75 -61.75 -33.01
C ALA A 1228 3.60 -61.33 -31.54
N GLY A 1229 2.63 -60.46 -31.24
CA GLY A 1229 2.11 -60.20 -29.88
C GLY A 1229 1.01 -61.19 -29.52
#